data_AF-A0AA47MDB6-F1
#
_entry.id   AF-A0AA47MDB6-F1
#
_cell.length_a   1.000
_cell.length_b   1.000
_cell.length_c   1.000
_cell.angle_alpha   90.00
_cell.angle_beta   90.00
_cell.angle_gamma   90.00
#
_symmetry.space_group_name_H-M   'P 1'
#
loop_
_entity.id
_entity.type
_entity.pdbx_description
1 polymer ?
#
loop_
_entity_poly.entity_id
_entity_poly.type
_entity_poly.pdbx_seq_one_letter_code
_entity_poly.pdbx_strand_id
1 'polypeptide(L)'
;MESQVYDTPDDIIHGSSTRLFDHVADCLGDFMEKQNIKDKNLPVGFTFSFPCAQTKLNEAVLVTWTKKFKVSGVEGMDVVKLLNKAIKKRGDYEADIMAVVNDTVGTMMTCGFDDQRCEVGIIIGTNACYMEELRHMDLVEGDEGRMCINTEWGAFGDDGSLEDIRTEFDREIDRGSINPGKQLFEKMASGMYMGELVRLILVKMAKEGLLFEGRITPELLTKGKIETKHVSAIEKSKEGLNKCMEILTRLGVEPSDEDCLAVQHVCTIVSFRSANLVAATLGGILIRLKENKGVARLRTTVGIDGSLYKMHPQYARRLHKTVRRLVPDSDVRFLLSESGSAKGAAMVTAVAYRLSDQARQIQQTLAEFRLTKAQLLEVKKRMRTEIERGLKKESQEEATVKMLPTFVRSTPDGTENGDFLALDLGGTNFRVLLVKIRSGKRRTVEMHNKIYAIPIEVMQGTGEELFDHIVYCISDFLDYMGMKSARLPLGFTFSFPCHQTSLDAGTLVNWTKGFKATDCEGEDVVELLREGIKRKEEFDLDVVAIVNDTVGTMMTCAYEEPTCEVGLIAGTGSNACYMEEMRNIEGVEGDEGRMCVNMEWGAFGDNGCLDDIRTQYDCAVDENSLNEGKQRYEKMCSGMYLGEIVRNILIDLTRRGFLFRGQISETLKTRGIFETKFLSQIER
;
A
#
# COMPACT_ATOMS: atom_id res chain seq x y z
N MET A 1 8.97 33.93 7.74
CA MET A 1 7.68 33.22 7.71
C MET A 1 6.62 34.30 7.70
N GLU A 2 5.86 34.41 6.62
CA GLU A 2 4.70 35.29 6.59
C GLU A 2 3.55 34.60 7.32
N SER A 3 2.89 35.31 8.22
CA SER A 3 1.81 34.76 9.04
C SER A 3 0.79 35.84 9.35
N GLN A 4 -0.49 35.49 9.33
CA GLN A 4 -1.57 36.34 9.78
C GLN A 4 -2.37 35.59 10.86
N VAL A 5 -2.62 36.27 11.98
CA VAL A 5 -3.49 35.74 13.04
C VAL A 5 -4.90 36.24 12.76
N TYR A 6 -5.84 35.31 12.69
CA TYR A 6 -7.26 35.61 12.52
C TYR A 6 -7.97 35.47 13.87
N ASP A 7 -8.84 36.42 14.18
CA ASP A 7 -9.68 36.34 15.36
C ASP A 7 -10.79 35.31 15.13
N THR A 8 -11.06 34.47 16.13
CA THR A 8 -12.11 33.45 16.08
C THR A 8 -13.06 33.66 17.24
N PRO A 9 -14.17 34.40 17.02
CA PRO A 9 -15.16 34.72 18.04
C PRO A 9 -15.77 33.52 18.76
N ASP A 10 -16.26 33.77 19.98
CA ASP A 10 -16.88 32.74 20.84
C ASP A 10 -18.08 32.05 20.18
N ASP A 11 -18.86 32.75 19.35
CA ASP A 11 -20.01 32.19 18.64
C ASP A 11 -19.62 31.24 17.49
N ILE A 12 -18.37 31.31 17.02
CA ILE A 12 -17.81 30.36 16.05
C ILE A 12 -17.34 29.09 16.77
N ILE A 13 -16.54 29.22 17.84
CA ILE A 13 -15.98 28.07 18.56
C ILE A 13 -17.02 27.28 19.39
N HIS A 14 -18.20 27.86 19.64
CA HIS A 14 -19.36 27.19 20.23
C HIS A 14 -20.53 26.99 19.24
N GLY A 15 -20.28 27.23 17.95
CA GLY A 15 -21.31 27.23 16.90
C GLY A 15 -21.56 25.87 16.28
N SER A 16 -21.72 25.87 14.95
CA SER A 16 -21.92 24.66 14.14
C SER A 16 -20.72 24.37 13.25
N SER A 17 -20.59 23.11 12.83
CA SER A 17 -19.55 22.66 11.90
C SER A 17 -19.43 23.59 10.69
N THR A 18 -20.56 23.95 10.08
CA THR A 18 -20.56 24.83 8.90
C THR A 18 -19.96 26.19 9.22
N ARG A 19 -20.32 26.82 10.35
CA ARG A 19 -19.78 28.13 10.73
C ARG A 19 -18.28 28.09 10.96
N LEU A 20 -17.78 27.07 11.67
CA LEU A 20 -16.35 26.93 11.94
C LEU A 20 -15.55 26.77 10.64
N PHE A 21 -15.92 25.81 9.79
CA PHE A 21 -15.13 25.50 8.60
C PHE A 21 -15.33 26.54 7.48
N ASP A 22 -16.50 27.18 7.38
CA ASP A 22 -16.67 28.35 6.51
C ASP A 22 -15.75 29.49 6.97
N HIS A 23 -15.68 29.78 8.27
CA HIS A 23 -14.77 30.80 8.80
C HIS A 23 -13.29 30.46 8.53
N VAL A 24 -12.88 29.20 8.70
CA VAL A 24 -11.51 28.77 8.38
C VAL A 24 -11.22 28.93 6.88
N ALA A 25 -12.15 28.53 6.01
CA ALA A 25 -12.05 28.72 4.57
C ALA A 25 -12.05 30.22 4.19
N ASP A 26 -12.77 31.06 4.93
CA ASP A 26 -12.81 32.51 4.78
C ASP A 26 -11.43 33.13 5.06
N CYS A 27 -10.83 32.75 6.17
CA CYS A 27 -9.49 33.18 6.57
C CYS A 27 -8.41 32.71 5.58
N LEU A 28 -8.47 31.46 5.13
CA LEU A 28 -7.49 30.92 4.18
C LEU A 28 -7.53 31.66 2.84
N GLY A 29 -8.72 31.91 2.28
CA GLY A 29 -8.82 32.65 1.02
C GLY A 29 -8.39 34.11 1.13
N ASP A 30 -8.68 34.79 2.26
CA ASP A 30 -8.17 36.15 2.53
C ASP A 30 -6.63 36.16 2.59
N PHE A 31 -6.03 35.16 3.26
CA PHE A 31 -4.58 35.04 3.34
C PHE A 31 -3.97 34.84 1.95
N MET A 32 -4.51 33.92 1.15
CA MET A 32 -4.01 33.63 -0.19
C MET A 32 -4.16 34.81 -1.15
N GLU A 33 -5.24 35.58 -1.02
CA GLU A 33 -5.46 36.83 -1.78
C GLU A 33 -4.39 37.86 -1.42
N LYS A 34 -4.17 38.12 -0.13
CA LYS A 34 -3.18 39.10 0.35
C LYS A 34 -1.75 38.77 -0.07
N GLN A 35 -1.42 37.48 -0.16
CA GLN A 35 -0.11 37.02 -0.60
C GLN A 35 -0.01 36.80 -2.12
N ASN A 36 -1.10 36.99 -2.88
CA ASN A 36 -1.17 36.74 -4.33
C ASN A 36 -0.71 35.30 -4.70
N ILE A 37 -1.28 34.30 -4.04
CA ILE A 37 -0.92 32.88 -4.19
C ILE A 37 -2.11 31.95 -4.48
N LYS A 38 -3.30 32.48 -4.77
CA LYS A 38 -4.49 31.68 -5.10
C LYS A 38 -4.28 30.72 -6.27
N ASP A 39 -3.56 31.15 -7.29
CA ASP A 39 -3.35 30.36 -8.52
C ASP A 39 -2.20 29.34 -8.42
N LYS A 40 -1.53 29.24 -7.26
CA LYS A 40 -0.33 28.41 -7.11
C LYS A 40 -0.60 26.96 -6.68
N ASN A 41 -1.85 26.60 -6.38
CA ASN A 41 -2.26 25.25 -5.94
C ASN A 41 -1.30 24.65 -4.89
N LEU A 42 -1.01 25.43 -3.85
CA LEU A 42 -0.01 25.03 -2.85
C LEU A 42 -0.54 23.89 -1.97
N PRO A 43 0.29 22.87 -1.68
CA PRO A 43 -0.03 21.86 -0.67
C PRO A 43 -0.24 22.50 0.70
N VAL A 44 -1.33 22.10 1.38
CA VAL A 44 -1.71 22.66 2.68
C VAL A 44 -1.52 21.62 3.78
N GLY A 45 -0.80 22.03 4.82
CA GLY A 45 -0.70 21.31 6.09
C GLY A 45 -1.62 21.93 7.13
N PHE A 46 -2.43 21.10 7.78
CA PHE A 46 -3.36 21.55 8.81
C PHE A 46 -2.90 21.08 10.19
N THR A 47 -2.40 22.01 11.02
CA THR A 47 -2.24 21.70 12.44
C THR A 47 -3.60 21.79 13.12
N PHE A 48 -4.11 20.65 13.61
CA PHE A 48 -5.39 20.56 14.30
C PHE A 48 -5.19 19.91 15.67
N SER A 49 -5.14 20.75 16.70
CA SER A 49 -4.71 20.39 18.06
C SER A 49 -5.80 19.68 18.87
N PHE A 50 -6.40 18.62 18.34
CA PHE A 50 -7.43 17.85 19.03
C PHE A 50 -7.18 16.35 18.86
N PRO A 51 -7.72 15.51 19.77
CA PRO A 51 -7.69 14.06 19.59
C PRO A 51 -8.38 13.68 18.28
N CYS A 52 -7.62 13.12 17.35
CA CYS A 52 -8.13 12.65 16.06
C CYS A 52 -7.71 11.20 15.81
N ALA A 53 -8.65 10.39 15.31
CA ALA A 53 -8.34 9.09 14.73
C ALA A 53 -7.91 9.30 13.27
N GLN A 54 -6.80 8.68 12.88
CA GLN A 54 -6.24 8.79 11.53
C GLN A 54 -5.84 7.41 11.02
N THR A 55 -6.29 7.06 9.81
CA THR A 55 -5.81 5.88 9.06
C THR A 55 -4.74 6.25 8.03
N LYS A 56 -4.60 7.54 7.72
CA LYS A 56 -3.64 8.15 6.79
C LYS A 56 -3.44 9.63 7.10
N LEU A 57 -2.37 10.23 6.60
CA LEU A 57 -1.98 11.62 6.93
C LEU A 57 -2.99 12.69 6.52
N ASN A 58 -3.71 12.50 5.42
CA ASN A 58 -4.71 13.46 4.91
C ASN A 58 -6.14 13.15 5.38
N GLU A 59 -6.27 12.48 6.53
CA GLU A 59 -7.55 12.17 7.17
C GLU A 59 -7.44 12.47 8.66
N ALA A 60 -8.48 13.05 9.24
CA ALA A 60 -8.53 13.26 10.68
C ALA A 60 -9.98 13.28 11.19
N VAL A 61 -10.40 12.15 11.77
CA VAL A 61 -11.71 12.04 12.41
C VAL A 61 -11.62 12.58 13.83
N LEU A 62 -12.27 13.70 14.12
CA LEU A 62 -12.28 14.27 15.47
C LEU A 62 -12.92 13.29 16.46
N VAL A 63 -12.19 12.87 17.49
CA VAL A 63 -12.71 11.97 18.54
C VAL A 63 -13.58 12.76 19.51
N THR A 64 -13.02 13.82 20.09
CA THR A 64 -13.76 14.72 20.98
C THR A 64 -13.11 16.08 21.06
N TRP A 65 -13.92 17.12 21.33
CA TRP A 65 -13.43 18.45 21.60
C TRP A 65 -12.77 18.56 22.98
N THR A 66 -11.70 19.36 23.04
CA THR A 66 -11.00 19.71 24.27
C THR A 66 -10.81 21.23 24.36
N LYS A 67 -10.28 21.72 25.49
CA LYS A 67 -10.01 23.14 25.73
C LYS A 67 -11.28 24.00 25.67
N LYS A 68 -11.32 25.01 24.79
CA LYS A 68 -12.42 25.99 24.65
C LYS A 68 -13.40 25.67 23.53
N PHE A 69 -13.09 24.71 22.66
CA PHE A 69 -13.93 24.42 21.50
C PHE A 69 -15.08 23.51 21.90
N LYS A 70 -16.27 23.78 21.36
CA LYS A 70 -17.43 22.90 21.45
C LYS A 70 -18.35 23.14 20.26
N VAL A 71 -17.91 22.70 19.08
CA VAL A 71 -18.65 22.90 17.83
C VAL A 71 -19.51 21.70 17.49
N SER A 72 -20.81 21.93 17.31
CA SER A 72 -21.78 20.87 16.98
C SER A 72 -21.55 20.29 15.58
N GLY A 73 -21.68 18.95 15.46
CA GLY A 73 -21.61 18.25 14.18
C GLY A 73 -20.20 17.98 13.63
N VAL A 74 -19.17 18.03 14.48
CA VAL A 74 -17.76 17.78 14.09
C VAL A 74 -17.19 16.50 14.72
N GLU A 75 -17.54 16.18 15.98
CA GLU A 75 -17.10 14.93 16.61
C GLU A 75 -17.62 13.71 15.82
N GLY A 76 -16.75 12.73 15.59
CA GLY A 76 -17.00 11.58 14.71
C GLY A 76 -16.88 11.87 13.21
N MET A 77 -16.59 13.12 12.81
CA MET A 77 -16.45 13.51 11.41
C MET A 77 -14.99 13.79 11.03
N ASP A 78 -14.68 13.52 9.76
CA ASP A 78 -13.38 13.84 9.16
C ASP A 78 -13.27 15.34 8.86
N VAL A 79 -12.41 16.04 9.60
CA VAL A 79 -12.25 17.49 9.49
C VAL A 79 -11.66 17.93 8.16
N VAL A 80 -10.93 17.05 7.45
CA VAL A 80 -10.43 17.34 6.10
C VAL A 80 -11.58 17.42 5.12
N LYS A 81 -12.55 16.48 5.20
CA LYS A 81 -13.76 16.53 4.36
C LYS A 81 -14.61 17.76 4.67
N LEU A 82 -14.73 18.13 5.94
CA LEU A 82 -15.48 19.32 6.34
C LEU A 82 -14.84 20.61 5.81
N LEU A 83 -13.52 20.73 5.91
CA LEU A 83 -12.78 21.87 5.38
C LEU A 83 -12.85 21.92 3.84
N ASN A 84 -12.62 20.79 3.16
CA ASN A 84 -12.73 20.71 1.70
C ASN A 84 -14.14 21.08 1.21
N LYS A 85 -15.18 20.70 1.95
CA LYS A 85 -16.56 21.09 1.65
C LYS A 85 -16.77 22.60 1.76
N ALA A 86 -16.20 23.25 2.79
CA ALA A 86 -16.28 24.70 2.97
C ALA A 86 -15.51 25.46 1.88
N ILE A 87 -14.30 25.01 1.54
CA ILE A 87 -13.49 25.58 0.45
C ILE A 87 -14.23 25.45 -0.89
N LYS A 88 -14.76 24.26 -1.20
CA LYS A 88 -15.55 24.03 -2.42
C LYS A 88 -16.82 24.88 -2.46
N LYS A 89 -17.48 25.10 -1.32
CA LYS A 89 -18.66 25.97 -1.23
C LYS A 89 -18.30 27.43 -1.54
N ARG A 90 -17.11 27.88 -1.16
CA ARG A 90 -16.62 29.23 -1.42
C ARG A 90 -16.23 29.43 -2.89
N GLY A 91 -15.47 28.49 -3.46
CA GLY A 91 -15.22 28.38 -4.92
C GLY A 91 -14.27 29.41 -5.54
N ASP A 92 -13.58 30.25 -4.76
CA ASP A 92 -12.68 31.31 -5.23
C ASP A 92 -11.17 30.94 -5.17
N TYR A 93 -10.84 29.72 -4.71
CA TYR A 93 -9.50 29.12 -4.76
C TYR A 93 -9.58 27.58 -4.58
N GLU A 94 -8.49 26.89 -4.90
CA GLU A 94 -8.30 25.47 -4.60
C GLU A 94 -7.23 25.29 -3.51
N ALA A 95 -7.40 24.28 -2.67
CA ALA A 95 -6.45 23.91 -1.63
C ALA A 95 -6.39 22.39 -1.48
N ASP A 96 -5.19 21.84 -1.58
CA ASP A 96 -4.97 20.40 -1.41
C ASP A 96 -4.48 20.12 0.02
N ILE A 97 -5.38 19.66 0.89
CA ILE A 97 -5.05 19.34 2.27
C ILE A 97 -4.30 18.00 2.31
N MET A 98 -2.97 18.07 2.39
CA MET A 98 -2.08 16.90 2.28
C MET A 98 -1.80 16.22 3.61
N ALA A 99 -1.91 16.94 4.72
CA ALA A 99 -1.59 16.42 6.03
C ALA A 99 -2.40 17.13 7.13
N VAL A 100 -2.86 16.36 8.11
CA VAL A 100 -3.35 16.87 9.39
C VAL A 100 -2.44 16.36 10.50
N VAL A 101 -1.94 17.27 11.33
CA VAL A 101 -1.04 16.93 12.44
C VAL A 101 -1.51 17.59 13.73
N ASN A 102 -1.26 16.94 14.86
CA ASN A 102 -1.41 17.56 16.17
C ASN A 102 -0.29 18.61 16.38
N ASP A 103 -0.52 19.61 17.23
CA ASP A 103 0.49 20.64 17.53
C ASP A 103 1.74 20.07 18.22
N THR A 104 1.60 19.05 19.06
CA THR A 104 2.74 18.31 19.62
C THR A 104 3.64 17.75 18.52
N VAL A 105 3.06 17.11 17.49
CA VAL A 105 3.77 16.56 16.34
C VAL A 105 4.43 17.68 15.53
N GLY A 106 3.71 18.77 15.26
CA GLY A 106 4.29 19.93 14.60
C GLY A 106 5.46 20.55 15.38
N THR A 107 5.39 20.61 16.71
CA THR A 107 6.49 21.08 17.57
C THR A 107 7.67 20.10 17.54
N MET A 108 7.43 18.79 17.64
CA MET A 108 8.50 17.77 17.53
C MET A 108 9.24 17.90 16.20
N MET A 109 8.50 18.03 15.09
CA MET A 109 9.07 18.15 13.74
C MET A 109 9.79 19.48 13.52
N THR A 110 9.26 20.58 14.08
CA THR A 110 9.93 21.89 14.05
C THR A 110 11.29 21.84 14.73
N CYS A 111 11.33 21.31 15.95
CA CYS A 111 12.56 21.14 16.71
C CYS A 111 13.47 20.07 16.11
N GLY A 112 12.91 19.01 15.52
CA GLY A 112 13.64 17.92 14.87
C GLY A 112 14.38 18.37 13.61
N PHE A 113 13.85 19.37 12.92
CA PHE A 113 14.57 20.01 11.81
C PHE A 113 15.88 20.64 12.28
N ASP A 114 15.88 21.30 13.44
CA ASP A 114 17.05 21.99 13.98
C ASP A 114 17.96 21.05 14.83
N ASP A 115 17.41 19.96 15.37
CA ASP A 115 18.12 18.93 16.13
C ASP A 115 17.59 17.52 15.83
N GLN A 116 18.37 16.74 15.09
CA GLN A 116 18.03 15.37 14.68
C GLN A 116 17.87 14.37 15.83
N ARG A 117 18.15 14.77 17.09
CA ARG A 117 17.87 13.98 18.29
C ARG A 117 16.48 14.23 18.87
N CYS A 118 15.67 15.09 18.26
CA CYS A 118 14.32 15.37 18.73
C CYS A 118 13.44 14.13 18.55
N GLU A 119 12.93 13.59 19.65
CA GLU A 119 12.08 12.38 19.64
C GLU A 119 10.80 12.57 20.44
N VAL A 120 10.60 13.76 21.01
CA VAL A 120 9.43 14.12 21.82
C VAL A 120 9.00 15.54 21.48
N GLY A 121 7.71 15.76 21.27
CA GLY A 121 7.09 17.08 21.19
C GLY A 121 6.11 17.29 22.34
N ILE A 122 6.17 18.43 23.02
CA ILE A 122 5.31 18.73 24.16
C ILE A 122 4.68 20.10 24.02
N ILE A 123 3.36 20.14 24.28
CA ILE A 123 2.61 21.37 24.55
C ILE A 123 2.30 21.39 26.05
N ILE A 124 2.94 22.31 26.79
CA ILE A 124 2.97 22.25 28.26
C ILE A 124 1.57 22.16 28.89
N GLY A 125 1.39 21.08 29.65
CA GLY A 125 0.19 20.78 30.42
C GLY A 125 -1.01 20.30 29.59
N THR A 126 -0.92 20.34 28.26
CA THR A 126 -2.00 19.92 27.35
C THR A 126 -1.73 18.52 26.80
N ASN A 127 -0.61 18.33 26.10
CA ASN A 127 -0.36 17.08 25.38
C ASN A 127 1.15 16.83 25.12
N ALA A 128 1.51 15.58 24.80
CA ALA A 128 2.81 15.19 24.29
C ALA A 128 2.72 14.11 23.20
N CYS A 129 3.70 14.10 22.31
CA CYS A 129 3.93 13.03 21.34
C CYS A 129 5.39 12.55 21.40
N TYR A 130 5.65 11.34 20.93
CA TYR A 130 7.02 10.79 20.84
C TYR A 130 7.16 9.75 19.73
N MET A 131 8.39 9.44 19.34
CA MET A 131 8.69 8.37 18.38
C MET A 131 8.68 6.98 19.04
N GLU A 132 7.74 6.12 18.64
CA GLU A 132 7.61 4.73 19.09
C GLU A 132 8.02 3.76 17.97
N GLU A 133 8.49 2.57 18.34
CA GLU A 133 8.81 1.49 17.40
C GLU A 133 7.52 0.86 16.86
N LEU A 134 7.43 0.64 15.55
CA LEU A 134 6.23 0.10 14.89
C LEU A 134 5.83 -1.28 15.43
N ARG A 135 6.82 -2.11 15.78
CA ARG A 135 6.59 -3.42 16.44
C ARG A 135 5.86 -3.37 17.79
N HIS A 136 5.69 -2.19 18.39
CA HIS A 136 4.94 -2.00 19.63
C HIS A 136 3.54 -1.42 19.38
N MET A 137 3.13 -1.24 18.12
CA MET A 137 1.90 -0.57 17.71
C MET A 137 0.91 -1.55 17.10
N ASP A 138 0.21 -2.30 17.94
CA ASP A 138 -0.72 -3.38 17.51
C ASP A 138 -1.85 -2.91 16.57
N LEU A 139 -2.19 -1.62 16.58
CA LEU A 139 -3.24 -1.04 15.74
C LEU A 139 -2.75 -0.59 14.34
N VAL A 140 -1.46 -0.73 14.06
CA VAL A 140 -0.85 -0.37 12.78
C VAL A 140 -0.11 -1.58 12.24
N GLU A 141 -0.42 -1.99 11.01
CA GLU A 141 0.27 -3.10 10.36
C GLU A 141 1.72 -2.73 10.01
N GLY A 142 2.65 -3.62 10.33
CA GLY A 142 4.08 -3.48 10.06
C GLY A 142 4.94 -3.44 11.34
N ASP A 143 6.18 -3.92 11.22
CA ASP A 143 7.14 -4.01 12.32
C ASP A 143 8.44 -3.24 12.06
N GLU A 144 8.59 -2.64 10.87
CA GLU A 144 9.79 -1.95 10.43
C GLU A 144 9.77 -0.45 10.75
N GLY A 145 10.73 0.01 11.57
CA GLY A 145 10.96 1.43 11.80
C GLY A 145 10.11 2.02 12.92
N ARG A 146 9.82 3.32 12.83
CA ARG A 146 9.21 4.10 13.92
C ARG A 146 8.10 5.00 13.41
N MET A 147 7.11 5.26 14.26
CA MET A 147 6.02 6.20 14.00
C MET A 147 5.83 7.12 15.21
N CYS A 148 5.45 8.38 14.96
CA CYS A 148 5.12 9.31 16.04
C CYS A 148 3.77 8.95 16.65
N ILE A 149 3.74 8.73 17.97
CA ILE A 149 2.52 8.52 18.75
C ILE A 149 2.12 9.82 19.42
N ASN A 150 0.86 10.22 19.24
CA ASN A 150 0.21 11.24 20.04
C ASN A 150 -0.41 10.58 21.29
N THR A 151 0.04 10.97 22.47
CA THR A 151 -0.39 10.31 23.72
C THR A 151 -1.77 10.74 24.19
N GLU A 152 -2.21 11.95 23.83
CA GLU A 152 -3.38 12.61 24.41
C GLU A 152 -3.40 12.53 25.96
N TRP A 153 -2.22 12.72 26.59
CA TRP A 153 -2.04 12.54 28.04
C TRP A 153 -2.89 13.48 28.91
N GLY A 154 -3.59 14.45 28.30
CA GLY A 154 -4.47 15.37 29.00
C GLY A 154 -5.63 14.62 29.66
N ALA A 155 -6.06 13.51 29.06
CA ALA A 155 -7.07 12.58 29.56
C ALA A 155 -6.56 11.60 30.64
N PHE A 156 -5.28 11.67 31.03
CA PHE A 156 -4.76 10.81 32.08
C PHE A 156 -5.54 11.04 33.40
N GLY A 157 -6.02 9.97 34.02
CA GLY A 157 -6.84 10.04 35.22
C GLY A 157 -8.35 10.17 34.98
N ASP A 158 -8.82 10.29 33.72
CA ASP A 158 -10.26 10.36 33.39
C ASP A 158 -11.03 9.10 33.83
N ASP A 159 -10.33 8.00 34.05
CA ASP A 159 -10.84 6.72 34.58
C ASP A 159 -10.85 6.65 36.11
N GLY A 160 -10.39 7.70 36.79
CA GLY A 160 -10.26 7.77 38.25
C GLY A 160 -8.89 7.37 38.79
N SER A 161 -7.93 7.00 37.94
CA SER A 161 -6.59 6.58 38.37
C SER A 161 -5.76 7.65 39.07
N LEU A 162 -6.17 8.93 39.00
CA LEU A 162 -5.52 10.06 39.66
C LEU A 162 -6.34 10.67 40.81
N GLU A 163 -7.41 10.02 41.27
CA GLU A 163 -8.27 10.59 42.32
C GLU A 163 -7.55 10.81 43.66
N ASP A 164 -6.51 10.03 43.95
CA ASP A 164 -5.68 10.13 45.14
C ASP A 164 -4.86 11.42 45.20
N ILE A 165 -4.49 11.97 44.04
CA ILE A 165 -3.74 13.25 43.95
C ILE A 165 -4.63 14.46 43.65
N ARG A 166 -5.88 14.25 43.22
CA ARG A 166 -6.83 15.33 42.93
C ARG A 166 -7.40 15.92 44.21
N THR A 167 -7.39 17.25 44.29
CA THR A 167 -7.91 18.02 45.43
C THR A 167 -9.38 18.40 45.22
N GLU A 168 -10.01 18.98 46.25
CA GLU A 168 -11.35 19.56 46.12
C GLU A 168 -11.40 20.68 45.05
N PHE A 169 -10.31 21.45 44.90
CA PHE A 169 -10.20 22.53 43.90
C PHE A 169 -10.18 21.96 42.48
N ASP A 170 -9.49 20.84 42.27
CA ASP A 170 -9.44 20.14 40.98
C ASP A 170 -10.81 19.54 40.61
N ARG A 171 -11.63 19.19 41.61
CA ARG A 171 -13.01 18.72 41.40
C ARG A 171 -13.97 19.88 41.16
N GLU A 172 -13.76 21.02 41.79
CA GLU A 172 -14.58 22.22 41.56
C GLU A 172 -14.34 22.83 40.18
N ILE A 173 -13.08 22.97 39.75
CA ILE A 173 -12.76 23.48 38.41
C ILE A 173 -13.31 22.56 37.31
N ASP A 174 -13.27 21.25 37.53
CA ASP A 174 -13.78 20.24 36.62
C ASP A 174 -15.31 20.33 36.48
N ARG A 175 -16.05 20.41 37.59
CA ARG A 175 -17.51 20.62 37.61
C ARG A 175 -17.93 21.86 36.84
N GLY A 176 -17.14 22.94 36.94
CA GLY A 176 -17.40 24.20 36.24
C GLY A 176 -16.86 24.27 34.81
N SER A 177 -16.25 23.20 34.27
CA SER A 177 -15.60 23.21 32.95
C SER A 177 -16.58 22.89 31.81
N ILE A 178 -16.12 23.08 30.56
CA ILE A 178 -16.91 22.78 29.34
C ILE A 178 -17.10 21.25 29.15
N ASN A 179 -16.17 20.47 29.70
CA ASN A 179 -16.07 19.02 29.59
C ASN A 179 -15.86 18.35 30.97
N PRO A 180 -16.86 18.39 31.88
CA PRO A 180 -16.73 17.76 33.21
C PRO A 180 -16.40 16.27 33.12
N GLY A 181 -15.50 15.78 33.98
CA GLY A 181 -15.04 14.39 34.01
C GLY A 181 -14.07 14.01 32.89
N LYS A 182 -13.60 14.97 32.09
CA LYS A 182 -12.64 14.76 31.00
C LYS A 182 -11.42 15.65 31.12
N GLN A 183 -10.31 15.26 30.50
CA GLN A 183 -9.05 16.01 30.51
C GLN A 183 -8.58 16.36 31.94
N LEU A 184 -8.70 15.41 32.88
CA LEU A 184 -8.48 15.68 34.30
C LEU A 184 -7.03 16.02 34.62
N PHE A 185 -6.05 15.37 33.98
CA PHE A 185 -4.64 15.73 34.11
C PHE A 185 -4.35 17.11 33.51
N GLU A 186 -4.89 17.41 32.34
CA GLU A 186 -4.75 18.74 31.71
C GLU A 186 -5.27 19.86 32.62
N LYS A 187 -6.38 19.63 33.32
CA LYS A 187 -6.97 20.58 34.28
C LYS A 187 -6.07 20.89 35.47
N MET A 188 -5.17 19.98 35.85
CA MET A 188 -4.19 20.20 36.91
C MET A 188 -2.89 20.87 36.42
N ALA A 189 -2.61 20.79 35.12
CA ALA A 189 -1.29 21.12 34.57
C ALA A 189 -1.29 22.33 33.61
N SER A 190 -2.32 22.53 32.79
CA SER A 190 -2.27 23.47 31.67
C SER A 190 -2.49 24.93 32.07
N GLY A 191 -2.00 25.83 31.22
CA GLY A 191 -2.16 27.27 31.40
C GLY A 191 -3.61 27.76 31.30
N MET A 192 -4.55 26.96 30.80
CA MET A 192 -5.97 27.35 30.74
C MET A 192 -6.62 27.35 32.14
N TYR A 193 -6.17 26.47 33.03
CA TYR A 193 -6.83 26.17 34.30
C TYR A 193 -6.09 26.72 35.52
N MET A 194 -4.79 26.98 35.38
CA MET A 194 -3.91 27.41 36.49
C MET A 194 -4.41 28.67 37.23
N GLY A 195 -4.81 29.72 36.51
CA GLY A 195 -5.33 30.95 37.14
C GLY A 195 -6.63 30.71 37.92
N GLU A 196 -7.52 29.88 37.39
CA GLU A 196 -8.80 29.56 38.03
C GLU A 196 -8.60 28.67 39.27
N LEU A 197 -7.65 27.73 39.24
CA LEU A 197 -7.25 26.97 40.43
C LEU A 197 -6.78 27.88 41.55
N VAL A 198 -5.93 28.87 41.23
CA VAL A 198 -5.49 29.87 42.21
C VAL A 198 -6.71 30.62 42.76
N ARG A 199 -7.62 31.10 41.90
CA ARG A 199 -8.83 31.82 42.34
C ARG A 199 -9.67 31.01 43.33
N LEU A 200 -9.92 29.73 43.05
CA LEU A 200 -10.72 28.86 43.91
C LEU A 200 -10.08 28.68 45.29
N ILE A 201 -8.75 28.54 45.35
CA ILE A 201 -8.01 28.47 46.61
C ILE A 201 -8.17 29.80 47.38
N LEU A 202 -7.99 30.94 46.72
CA LEU A 202 -8.13 32.25 47.36
C LEU A 202 -9.55 32.49 47.88
N VAL A 203 -10.59 32.07 47.13
CA VAL A 203 -11.99 32.14 47.59
C VAL A 203 -12.20 31.32 48.85
N LYS A 204 -11.67 30.10 48.91
CA LYS A 204 -11.79 29.25 50.11
C LYS A 204 -11.07 29.87 51.30
N MET A 205 -9.82 30.31 51.11
CA MET A 205 -9.04 30.97 52.16
C MET A 205 -9.72 32.24 52.68
N ALA A 206 -10.29 33.06 51.81
CA ALA A 206 -11.05 34.24 52.20
C ALA A 206 -12.33 33.86 52.98
N LYS A 207 -13.07 32.82 52.57
CA LYS A 207 -14.24 32.33 53.33
C LYS A 207 -13.89 31.85 54.73
N GLU A 208 -12.68 31.33 54.91
CA GLU A 208 -12.15 30.87 56.20
C GLU A 208 -11.47 31.98 57.01
N GLY A 209 -11.46 33.22 56.51
CA GLY A 209 -10.84 34.37 57.18
C GLY A 209 -9.31 34.39 57.15
N LEU A 210 -8.68 33.53 56.33
CA LEU A 210 -7.23 33.38 56.21
C LEU A 210 -6.58 34.40 55.26
N LEU A 211 -7.38 35.05 54.42
CA LEU A 211 -6.96 36.12 53.53
C LEU A 211 -7.94 37.28 53.60
N PHE A 212 -7.44 38.49 53.37
CA PHE A 212 -8.21 39.72 53.20
C PHE A 212 -9.14 40.02 54.39
N GLU A 213 -8.78 39.56 55.59
CA GLU A 213 -9.61 39.65 56.81
C GLU A 213 -11.01 39.05 56.64
N GLY A 214 -11.16 38.07 55.76
CA GLY A 214 -12.45 37.44 55.44
C GLY A 214 -13.28 38.20 54.39
N ARG A 215 -12.77 39.30 53.82
CA ARG A 215 -13.46 40.07 52.80
C ARG A 215 -13.52 39.30 51.48
N ILE A 216 -14.73 39.18 50.92
CA ILE A 216 -14.99 38.55 49.63
C ILE A 216 -15.71 39.54 48.72
N THR A 217 -15.25 39.65 47.47
CA THR A 217 -15.85 40.52 46.46
C THR A 217 -16.53 39.72 45.34
N PRO A 218 -17.52 40.31 44.64
CA PRO A 218 -18.11 39.70 43.45
C PRO A 218 -17.05 39.34 42.38
N GLU A 219 -16.03 40.17 42.21
CA GLU A 219 -14.92 39.95 41.28
C GLU A 219 -14.10 38.73 41.66
N LEU A 220 -13.78 38.53 42.95
CA LEU A 220 -13.06 37.34 43.42
C LEU A 220 -13.90 36.07 43.23
N LEU A 221 -15.22 36.15 43.38
CA LEU A 221 -16.15 35.03 43.13
C LEU A 221 -16.38 34.74 41.64
N THR A 222 -16.06 35.67 40.75
CA THR A 222 -16.30 35.53 39.31
C THR A 222 -15.22 34.67 38.65
N LYS A 223 -15.65 33.54 38.05
CA LYS A 223 -14.79 32.64 37.27
C LYS A 223 -13.97 33.39 36.22
N GLY A 224 -12.68 33.06 36.12
CA GLY A 224 -11.78 33.60 35.09
C GLY A 224 -11.23 35.01 35.37
N LYS A 225 -11.56 35.65 36.48
CA LYS A 225 -10.98 36.96 36.86
C LYS A 225 -9.50 36.89 37.25
N ILE A 226 -9.02 35.71 37.65
CA ILE A 226 -7.59 35.43 37.79
C ILE A 226 -7.15 34.54 36.64
N GLU A 227 -6.35 35.11 35.75
CA GLU A 227 -5.78 34.41 34.60
C GLU A 227 -4.34 33.94 34.90
N THR A 228 -3.85 32.97 34.14
CA THR A 228 -2.47 32.46 34.27
C THR A 228 -1.39 33.53 34.01
N LYS A 229 -1.71 34.58 33.25
CA LYS A 229 -0.82 35.75 33.11
C LYS A 229 -0.62 36.49 34.44
N HIS A 230 -1.63 36.50 35.31
CA HIS A 230 -1.54 37.07 36.65
C HIS A 230 -0.62 36.22 37.53
N VAL A 231 -0.77 34.90 37.51
CA VAL A 231 0.14 33.95 38.21
C VAL A 231 1.59 34.18 37.78
N SER A 232 1.84 34.26 36.47
CA SER A 232 3.18 34.55 35.92
C SER A 232 3.73 35.91 36.38
N ALA A 233 2.89 36.94 36.48
CA ALA A 233 3.29 38.27 36.92
C ALA A 233 3.64 38.30 38.42
N ILE A 234 2.85 37.61 39.24
CA ILE A 234 3.04 37.49 40.70
C ILE A 234 4.32 36.73 41.05
N GLU A 235 4.75 35.77 40.23
CA GLU A 235 5.97 34.98 40.46
C GLU A 235 7.27 35.63 39.92
N LYS A 236 7.23 36.89 39.47
CA LYS A 236 8.44 37.62 39.08
C LYS A 236 9.29 37.96 40.31
N SER A 237 10.61 37.69 40.23
CA SER A 237 11.51 37.80 41.39
C SER A 237 11.70 39.21 41.96
N LYS A 238 11.51 40.28 41.16
CA LYS A 238 11.71 41.68 41.61
C LYS A 238 10.40 42.44 41.83
N GLU A 239 9.40 42.19 41.00
CA GLU A 239 8.16 42.97 40.94
C GLU A 239 6.93 42.17 41.37
N GLY A 240 7.10 40.90 41.75
CA GLY A 240 6.01 39.96 41.97
C GLY A 240 5.01 40.41 43.03
N LEU A 241 5.49 40.88 44.19
CA LEU A 241 4.62 41.36 45.28
C LEU A 241 3.89 42.65 44.91
N ASN A 242 4.57 43.60 44.24
CA ASN A 242 3.92 44.83 43.75
C ASN A 242 2.84 44.52 42.72
N LYS A 243 3.08 43.55 41.83
CA LYS A 243 2.08 43.08 40.86
C LYS A 243 0.93 42.34 41.55
N CYS A 244 1.22 41.57 42.58
CA CYS A 244 0.21 40.91 43.41
C CYS A 244 -0.73 41.94 44.04
N MET A 245 -0.18 42.96 44.69
CA MET A 245 -0.92 44.10 45.23
C MET A 245 -1.82 44.74 44.16
N GLU A 246 -1.26 45.13 43.01
CA GLU A 246 -2.02 45.74 41.89
C GLU A 246 -3.19 44.86 41.41
N ILE A 247 -2.95 43.55 41.25
CA ILE A 247 -3.95 42.59 40.76
C ILE A 247 -5.05 42.39 41.80
N LEU A 248 -4.69 42.19 43.07
CA LEU A 248 -5.63 41.97 44.16
C LEU A 248 -6.50 43.21 44.40
N THR A 249 -5.92 44.41 44.41
CA THR A 249 -6.70 45.67 44.51
C THR A 249 -7.72 45.81 43.37
N ARG A 250 -7.38 45.38 42.15
CA ARG A 250 -8.34 45.37 41.01
C ARG A 250 -9.48 44.37 41.17
N LEU A 251 -9.34 43.36 42.03
CA LEU A 251 -10.43 42.47 42.41
C LEU A 251 -11.30 43.08 43.52
N GLY A 252 -11.07 44.33 43.92
CA GLY A 252 -11.87 45.04 44.91
C GLY A 252 -11.60 44.65 46.36
N VAL A 253 -10.61 43.77 46.61
CA VAL A 253 -10.12 43.50 47.97
C VAL A 253 -9.13 44.60 48.39
N GLU A 254 -8.92 44.73 49.69
CA GLU A 254 -7.89 45.61 50.29
C GLU A 254 -6.76 44.70 50.81
N PRO A 255 -5.82 44.27 49.95
CA PRO A 255 -4.80 43.30 50.34
C PRO A 255 -3.73 43.94 51.24
N SER A 256 -3.33 43.23 52.27
CA SER A 256 -2.14 43.53 53.06
C SER A 256 -0.86 43.01 52.38
N ASP A 257 0.31 43.40 52.89
CA ASP A 257 1.59 42.83 52.46
C ASP A 257 1.67 41.32 52.75
N GLU A 258 1.07 40.87 53.87
CA GLU A 258 0.98 39.46 54.25
C GLU A 258 0.07 38.68 53.27
N ASP A 259 -1.06 39.26 52.86
CA ASP A 259 -1.92 38.67 51.83
C ASP A 259 -1.15 38.49 50.51
N CYS A 260 -0.36 39.48 50.11
CA CYS A 260 0.43 39.40 48.88
C CYS A 260 1.49 38.29 48.95
N LEU A 261 2.14 38.10 50.09
CA LEU A 261 3.07 36.99 50.32
C LEU A 261 2.36 35.63 50.26
N ALA A 262 1.21 35.52 50.91
CA ALA A 262 0.41 34.29 50.92
C ALA A 262 -0.10 33.94 49.51
N VAL A 263 -0.64 34.91 48.76
CA VAL A 263 -1.10 34.71 47.39
C VAL A 263 0.06 34.33 46.46
N GLN A 264 1.23 34.98 46.57
CA GLN A 264 2.42 34.59 45.81
C GLN A 264 2.85 33.15 46.12
N HIS A 265 2.72 32.72 47.38
CA HIS A 265 3.02 31.35 47.78
C HIS A 265 2.02 30.35 47.18
N VAL A 266 0.72 30.67 47.19
CA VAL A 266 -0.32 29.87 46.51
C VAL A 266 -0.01 29.72 45.02
N CYS A 267 0.31 30.83 44.33
CA CYS A 267 0.73 30.81 42.92
C CYS A 267 1.92 29.87 42.70
N THR A 268 2.94 29.98 43.56
CA THR A 268 4.15 29.16 43.51
C THR A 268 3.83 27.67 43.65
N ILE A 269 2.96 27.29 44.60
CA ILE A 269 2.58 25.88 44.82
C ILE A 269 1.82 25.35 43.61
N VAL A 270 0.83 26.07 43.11
CA VAL A 270 -0.01 25.63 41.97
C VAL A 270 0.83 25.47 40.71
N SER A 271 1.66 26.46 40.37
CA SER A 271 2.50 26.41 39.16
C SER A 271 3.60 25.35 39.28
N PHE A 272 4.16 25.14 40.48
CA PHE A 272 5.17 24.11 40.70
C PHE A 272 4.59 22.69 40.69
N ARG A 273 3.37 22.50 41.20
CA ARG A 273 2.62 21.24 41.07
C ARG A 273 2.45 20.89 39.59
N SER A 274 2.00 21.83 38.76
CA SER A 274 1.88 21.65 37.32
C SER A 274 3.22 21.22 36.68
N ALA A 275 4.32 21.93 36.98
CA ALA A 275 5.65 21.58 36.45
C ALA A 275 6.12 20.19 36.89
N ASN A 276 5.79 19.76 38.12
CA ASN A 276 6.14 18.43 38.62
C ASN A 276 5.31 17.32 37.97
N LEU A 277 4.02 17.54 37.74
CA LEU A 277 3.15 16.59 37.07
C LEU A 277 3.60 16.35 35.62
N VAL A 278 3.87 17.43 34.87
CA VAL A 278 4.40 17.31 33.50
C VAL A 278 5.80 16.67 33.49
N ALA A 279 6.63 16.94 34.49
CA ALA A 279 7.92 16.27 34.63
C ALA A 279 7.79 14.75 34.83
N ALA A 280 6.79 14.31 35.60
CA ALA A 280 6.57 12.90 35.89
C ALA A 280 6.08 12.15 34.65
N THR A 281 5.09 12.68 33.93
CA THR A 281 4.59 12.06 32.69
C THR A 281 5.63 12.05 31.58
N LEU A 282 6.40 13.14 31.42
CA LEU A 282 7.55 13.16 30.52
C LEU A 282 8.62 12.12 30.94
N GLY A 283 8.86 11.97 32.24
CA GLY A 283 9.74 10.93 32.77
C GLY A 283 9.36 9.53 32.29
N GLY A 284 8.06 9.22 32.29
CA GLY A 284 7.53 7.97 31.74
C GLY A 284 7.88 7.77 30.25
N ILE A 285 7.67 8.79 29.42
CA ILE A 285 8.04 8.76 27.99
C ILE A 285 9.55 8.55 27.81
N LEU A 286 10.38 9.24 28.60
CA LEU A 286 11.84 9.13 28.51
C LEU A 286 12.34 7.75 28.93
N ILE A 287 11.72 7.13 29.95
CA ILE A 287 12.04 5.74 30.33
C ILE A 287 11.68 4.79 29.19
N ARG A 288 10.49 4.96 28.59
CA ARG A 288 10.06 4.17 27.42
C ARG A 288 11.05 4.27 26.25
N LEU A 289 11.48 5.49 25.90
CA LEU A 289 12.49 5.70 24.85
C LEU A 289 13.84 5.06 25.17
N LYS A 290 14.26 5.08 26.44
CA LYS A 290 15.50 4.44 26.91
C LYS A 290 15.42 2.92 26.73
N GLU A 291 14.31 2.31 27.14
CA GLU A 291 14.05 0.87 27.02
C GLU A 291 13.99 0.42 25.56
N ASN A 292 13.26 1.14 24.71
CA ASN A 292 13.17 0.84 23.28
C ASN A 292 14.55 0.79 22.60
N LYS A 293 15.43 1.72 22.98
CA LYS A 293 16.81 1.78 22.47
C LYS A 293 17.76 0.77 23.12
N GLY A 294 17.36 0.15 24.23
CA GLY A 294 18.21 -0.79 24.98
C GLY A 294 19.49 -0.14 25.53
N VAL A 295 19.48 1.15 25.87
CA VAL A 295 20.68 1.89 26.29
C VAL A 295 20.71 2.15 27.80
N ALA A 296 21.91 2.09 28.39
CA ALA A 296 22.09 2.40 29.82
C ALA A 296 21.79 3.87 30.15
N ARG A 297 22.06 4.79 29.22
CA ARG A 297 21.84 6.23 29.37
C ARG A 297 21.21 6.79 28.10
N LEU A 298 20.06 7.46 28.23
CA LEU A 298 19.35 8.05 27.09
C LEU A 298 19.92 9.42 26.77
N ARG A 299 20.12 9.71 25.48
CA ARG A 299 20.38 11.07 24.99
C ARG A 299 19.30 11.45 23.99
N THR A 300 18.55 12.50 24.27
CA THR A 300 17.41 12.90 23.42
C THR A 300 17.14 14.41 23.54
N THR A 301 16.39 14.93 22.57
CA THR A 301 15.90 16.31 22.57
C THR A 301 14.37 16.30 22.68
N VAL A 302 13.84 17.19 23.52
CA VAL A 302 12.41 17.43 23.71
C VAL A 302 12.09 18.79 23.12
N GLY A 303 11.30 18.81 22.04
CA GLY A 303 10.72 20.02 21.48
C GLY A 303 9.57 20.51 22.35
N ILE A 304 9.61 21.77 22.77
CA ILE A 304 8.60 22.37 23.65
C ILE A 304 7.96 23.57 22.98
N ASP A 305 6.63 23.68 23.10
CA ASP A 305 5.88 24.89 22.87
C ASP A 305 4.80 25.09 23.97
N GLY A 306 4.22 26.29 24.03
CA GLY A 306 3.18 26.66 24.98
C GLY A 306 3.48 27.98 25.70
N SER A 307 2.46 28.82 25.82
CA SER A 307 2.56 30.14 26.45
C SER A 307 3.01 30.08 27.91
N LEU A 308 2.54 29.07 28.67
CA LEU A 308 2.95 28.88 30.07
C LEU A 308 4.47 28.66 30.21
N TYR A 309 5.05 27.85 29.32
CA TYR A 309 6.50 27.62 29.30
C TYR A 309 7.29 28.87 28.93
N LYS A 310 6.82 29.58 27.90
CA LYS A 310 7.47 30.77 27.34
C LYS A 310 7.42 31.97 28.28
N MET A 311 6.28 32.18 28.95
CA MET A 311 5.98 33.43 29.65
C MET A 311 6.19 33.35 31.17
N HIS A 312 6.07 32.16 31.77
CA HIS A 312 6.16 32.03 33.23
C HIS A 312 7.62 32.04 33.70
N PRO A 313 8.03 32.95 34.60
CA PRO A 313 9.44 33.22 34.91
C PRO A 313 10.19 32.03 35.55
N GLN A 314 9.47 31.14 36.24
CA GLN A 314 10.07 30.03 36.99
C GLN A 314 9.77 28.64 36.40
N TYR A 315 8.86 28.52 35.43
CA TYR A 315 8.26 27.23 35.09
C TYR A 315 9.25 26.30 34.40
N ALA A 316 9.91 26.77 33.34
CA ALA A 316 10.92 25.99 32.62
C ALA A 316 12.05 25.50 33.54
N ARG A 317 12.56 26.38 34.42
CA ARG A 317 13.60 26.02 35.40
C ARG A 317 13.16 24.89 36.33
N ARG A 318 11.93 24.98 36.85
CA ARG A 318 11.33 23.98 37.74
C ARG A 318 11.12 22.65 37.03
N LEU A 319 10.50 22.68 35.85
CA LEU A 319 10.28 21.50 35.00
C LEU A 319 11.59 20.78 34.71
N HIS A 320 12.60 21.49 34.19
CA HIS A 320 13.89 20.88 33.84
C HIS A 320 14.60 20.28 35.05
N LYS A 321 14.54 20.94 36.21
CA LYS A 321 15.14 20.44 37.44
C LYS A 321 14.45 19.16 37.90
N THR A 322 13.13 19.12 37.86
CA THR A 322 12.36 17.93 38.28
C THR A 322 12.58 16.76 37.31
N VAL A 323 12.54 16.99 35.99
CA VAL A 323 12.82 15.93 35.00
C VAL A 323 14.18 15.30 35.23
N ARG A 324 15.26 16.10 35.33
CA ARG A 324 16.62 15.58 35.56
C ARG A 324 16.76 14.81 36.87
N ARG A 325 15.94 15.12 37.87
CA ARG A 325 15.91 14.38 39.15
C ARG A 325 15.17 13.05 39.03
N LEU A 326 14.06 13.01 38.27
CA LEU A 326 13.24 11.81 38.11
C LEU A 326 13.86 10.80 37.15
N VAL A 327 14.59 11.25 36.13
CA VAL A 327 15.27 10.40 35.15
C VAL A 327 16.77 10.72 35.09
N PRO A 328 17.55 10.34 36.13
CA PRO A 328 18.97 10.69 36.24
C PRO A 328 19.85 10.08 35.13
N ASP A 329 19.41 8.98 34.54
CA ASP A 329 20.09 8.29 33.44
C ASP A 329 19.75 8.86 32.06
N SER A 330 19.24 10.09 31.98
CA SER A 330 18.83 10.72 30.73
C SER A 330 19.45 12.11 30.55
N ASP A 331 20.23 12.28 29.50
CA ASP A 331 20.73 13.56 29.01
C ASP A 331 19.70 14.21 28.09
N VAL A 332 18.80 14.99 28.70
CA VAL A 332 17.68 15.65 28.01
C VAL A 332 18.03 17.08 27.65
N ARG A 333 17.99 17.39 26.35
CA ARG A 333 17.99 18.78 25.85
C ARG A 333 16.55 19.24 25.66
N PHE A 334 16.22 20.42 26.19
CA PHE A 334 14.94 21.07 25.95
C PHE A 334 15.12 22.15 24.89
N LEU A 335 14.39 22.06 23.79
CA LEU A 335 14.46 22.99 22.68
C LEU A 335 13.12 23.69 22.51
N LEU A 336 13.10 25.01 22.61
CA LEU A 336 11.90 25.82 22.43
C LEU A 336 11.60 25.97 20.93
N SER A 337 10.35 25.76 20.52
CA SER A 337 9.91 26.11 19.18
C SER A 337 9.53 27.59 19.10
N GLU A 338 10.36 28.39 18.41
CA GLU A 338 10.13 29.82 18.20
C GLU A 338 8.96 30.07 17.22
N SER A 339 8.85 29.26 16.16
CA SER A 339 7.81 29.37 15.12
C SER A 339 6.55 28.55 15.40
N GLY A 340 6.43 27.96 16.60
CA GLY A 340 5.36 27.04 16.95
C GLY A 340 5.34 25.76 16.11
N SER A 341 4.16 25.20 15.86
CA SER A 341 3.97 23.95 15.10
C SER A 341 4.03 24.11 13.58
N ALA A 342 3.95 25.34 13.06
CA ALA A 342 3.76 25.61 11.64
C ALA A 342 4.92 25.12 10.75
N LYS A 343 6.18 25.32 11.17
CA LYS A 343 7.37 24.84 10.44
C LYS A 343 7.34 23.31 10.32
N GLY A 344 7.00 22.61 11.40
CA GLY A 344 6.90 21.15 11.43
C GLY A 344 5.75 20.61 10.59
N ALA A 345 4.58 21.26 10.62
CA ALA A 345 3.45 20.91 9.75
C ALA A 345 3.82 21.03 8.27
N ALA A 346 4.58 22.07 7.88
CA ALA A 346 5.09 22.22 6.52
C ALA A 346 6.07 21.09 6.14
N MET A 347 6.93 20.63 7.06
CA MET A 347 7.83 19.49 6.81
C MET A 347 7.07 18.19 6.58
N VAL A 348 6.04 17.92 7.39
CA VAL A 348 5.16 16.75 7.18
C VAL A 348 4.43 16.84 5.85
N THR A 349 3.91 18.03 5.53
CA THR A 349 3.22 18.33 4.26
C THR A 349 4.13 18.09 3.05
N ALA A 350 5.39 18.50 3.12
CA ALA A 350 6.35 18.29 2.03
C ALA A 350 6.60 16.79 1.76
N VAL A 351 6.69 15.97 2.81
CA VAL A 351 6.83 14.52 2.66
C VAL A 351 5.55 13.90 2.13
N ALA A 352 4.37 14.27 2.66
CA ALA A 352 3.08 13.80 2.19
C ALA A 352 2.85 14.14 0.70
N TYR A 353 3.21 15.36 0.29
CA TYR A 353 3.14 15.79 -1.10
C TYR A 353 4.03 14.94 -2.01
N ARG A 354 5.29 14.72 -1.63
CA ARG A 354 6.22 13.86 -2.39
C ARG A 354 5.67 12.44 -2.57
N LEU A 355 5.12 11.85 -1.52
CA LEU A 355 4.55 10.49 -1.57
C LEU A 355 3.28 10.43 -2.43
N SER A 356 2.42 11.45 -2.35
CA SER A 356 1.24 11.56 -3.19
C SER A 356 1.59 11.69 -4.67
N ASP A 357 2.58 12.53 -5.00
CA ASP A 357 3.05 12.67 -6.38
C ASP A 357 3.67 11.39 -6.91
N GLN A 358 4.47 10.69 -6.10
CA GLN A 358 4.98 9.36 -6.42
C GLN A 358 3.84 8.36 -6.69
N ALA A 359 2.84 8.29 -5.82
CA ALA A 359 1.70 7.39 -5.99
C ALA A 359 0.90 7.71 -7.27
N ARG A 360 0.66 9.00 -7.55
CA ARG A 360 0.02 9.47 -8.78
C ARG A 360 0.79 9.02 -10.01
N GLN A 361 2.11 9.19 -9.99
CA GLN A 361 3.00 8.80 -11.09
C GLN A 361 3.03 7.28 -11.33
N ILE A 362 3.06 6.47 -10.25
CA ILE A 362 2.94 5.01 -10.35
C ILE A 362 1.59 4.64 -10.96
N GLN A 363 0.50 5.27 -10.48
CA GLN A 363 -0.85 4.97 -10.95
C GLN A 363 -1.04 5.33 -12.43
N GLN A 364 -0.41 6.40 -12.91
CA GLN A 364 -0.38 6.75 -14.35
C GLN A 364 0.29 5.67 -15.18
N THR A 365 1.45 5.17 -14.74
CA THR A 365 2.13 4.05 -15.39
C THR A 365 1.29 2.78 -15.42
N LEU A 366 0.63 2.44 -14.30
CA LEU A 366 -0.21 1.24 -14.21
C LEU A 366 -1.56 1.39 -14.92
N ALA A 367 -2.01 2.62 -15.20
CA ALA A 367 -3.27 2.87 -15.91
C ALA A 367 -3.22 2.41 -17.37
N GLU A 368 -2.04 2.38 -18.00
CA GLU A 368 -1.85 1.88 -19.36
C GLU A 368 -2.25 0.40 -19.50
N PHE A 369 -2.10 -0.39 -18.43
CA PHE A 369 -2.50 -1.81 -18.40
C PHE A 369 -4.00 -2.02 -18.15
N ARG A 370 -4.76 -0.96 -17.84
CA ARG A 370 -6.19 -1.07 -17.57
C ARG A 370 -6.98 -1.01 -18.87
N LEU A 371 -7.41 -2.17 -19.34
CA LEU A 371 -8.29 -2.26 -20.50
C LEU A 371 -9.75 -1.99 -20.13
N THR A 372 -10.35 -1.01 -20.80
CA THR A 372 -11.79 -0.73 -20.69
C THR A 372 -12.62 -1.81 -21.38
N LYS A 373 -13.90 -1.92 -21.01
CA LYS A 373 -14.84 -2.84 -21.68
C LYS A 373 -14.91 -2.59 -23.20
N ALA A 374 -14.83 -1.35 -23.64
CA ALA A 374 -14.86 -1.00 -25.06
C ALA A 374 -13.60 -1.52 -25.79
N GLN A 375 -12.42 -1.35 -25.21
CA GLN A 375 -11.17 -1.90 -25.74
C GLN A 375 -11.22 -3.43 -25.80
N LEU A 376 -11.71 -4.10 -24.75
CA LEU A 376 -11.85 -5.57 -24.74
C LEU A 376 -12.80 -6.08 -25.84
N LEU A 377 -13.91 -5.38 -26.09
CA LEU A 377 -14.83 -5.71 -27.18
C LEU A 377 -14.18 -5.53 -28.55
N GLU A 378 -13.34 -4.52 -28.70
CA GLU A 378 -12.59 -4.30 -29.94
C GLU A 378 -11.51 -5.37 -30.14
N VAL A 379 -10.77 -5.76 -29.08
CA VAL A 379 -9.82 -6.90 -29.13
C VAL A 379 -10.54 -8.18 -29.55
N LYS A 380 -11.70 -8.47 -28.97
CA LYS A 380 -12.55 -9.61 -29.37
C LYS A 380 -12.91 -9.56 -30.86
N LYS A 381 -13.30 -8.38 -31.35
CA LYS A 381 -13.65 -8.18 -32.76
C LYS A 381 -12.46 -8.42 -33.68
N ARG A 382 -11.29 -7.88 -33.34
CA ARG A 382 -10.04 -8.07 -34.09
C ARG A 382 -9.62 -9.54 -34.15
N MET A 383 -9.68 -10.25 -33.02
CA MET A 383 -9.44 -11.71 -32.99
C MET A 383 -10.41 -12.44 -33.92
N ARG A 384 -11.71 -12.08 -33.90
CA ARG A 384 -12.69 -12.70 -34.80
C ARG A 384 -12.36 -12.47 -36.28
N THR A 385 -11.90 -11.28 -36.64
CA THR A 385 -11.44 -10.99 -38.01
C THR A 385 -10.21 -11.80 -38.39
N GLU A 386 -9.23 -11.95 -37.51
CA GLU A 386 -8.03 -12.76 -37.79
C GLU A 386 -8.36 -14.26 -37.90
N ILE A 387 -9.33 -14.78 -37.12
CA ILE A 387 -9.87 -16.14 -37.31
C ILE A 387 -10.40 -16.32 -38.74
N GLU A 388 -11.24 -15.41 -39.21
CA GLU A 388 -11.82 -15.48 -40.56
C GLU A 388 -10.75 -15.39 -41.65
N ARG A 389 -9.68 -14.62 -41.43
CA ARG A 389 -8.55 -14.54 -42.36
C ARG A 389 -7.72 -15.82 -42.41
N GLY A 390 -7.49 -16.45 -41.25
CA GLY A 390 -6.72 -17.69 -41.18
C GLY A 390 -7.43 -18.90 -41.79
N LEU A 391 -8.77 -18.91 -41.75
CA LEU A 391 -9.58 -19.99 -42.33
C LEU A 391 -9.75 -19.90 -43.86
N LYS A 392 -9.69 -18.69 -44.43
CA LYS A 392 -9.87 -18.44 -45.87
C LYS A 392 -8.62 -18.72 -46.66
N LYS A 393 -8.76 -19.44 -47.78
CA LYS A 393 -7.63 -19.87 -48.61
C LYS A 393 -6.84 -18.69 -49.18
N GLU A 394 -7.54 -17.62 -49.57
CA GLU A 394 -6.92 -16.43 -50.18
C GLU A 394 -6.04 -15.62 -49.20
N SER A 395 -6.36 -15.64 -47.89
CA SER A 395 -5.69 -14.81 -46.88
C SER A 395 -4.85 -15.58 -45.87
N GLN A 396 -4.90 -16.91 -45.88
CA GLN A 396 -4.23 -17.77 -44.89
C GLN A 396 -2.71 -17.62 -44.88
N GLU A 397 -2.09 -17.40 -46.05
CA GLU A 397 -0.63 -17.23 -46.17
C GLU A 397 -0.15 -16.00 -45.37
N GLU A 398 -0.84 -14.87 -45.51
CA GLU A 398 -0.55 -13.60 -44.83
C GLU A 398 -1.14 -13.49 -43.42
N ALA A 399 -2.10 -14.35 -43.04
CA ALA A 399 -2.75 -14.31 -41.74
C ALA A 399 -1.74 -14.58 -40.61
N THR A 400 -1.88 -13.86 -39.50
CA THR A 400 -1.02 -14.06 -38.32
C THR A 400 -1.54 -15.20 -37.44
N VAL A 401 -2.86 -15.26 -37.23
CA VAL A 401 -3.53 -16.41 -36.63
C VAL A 401 -3.76 -17.45 -37.72
N LYS A 402 -3.02 -18.56 -37.68
CA LYS A 402 -2.89 -19.49 -38.81
C LYS A 402 -4.06 -20.43 -39.02
N MET A 403 -4.84 -20.71 -37.97
CA MET A 403 -6.02 -21.58 -38.04
C MET A 403 -5.71 -22.93 -38.72
N LEU A 404 -4.71 -23.64 -38.18
CA LEU A 404 -4.15 -24.86 -38.74
C LEU A 404 -5.13 -26.05 -38.59
N PRO A 405 -5.49 -26.73 -39.69
CA PRO A 405 -6.30 -27.95 -39.63
C PRO A 405 -5.56 -29.09 -38.90
N THR A 406 -6.25 -29.78 -38.00
CA THR A 406 -5.65 -30.84 -37.16
C THR A 406 -5.96 -32.26 -37.63
N PHE A 407 -6.86 -32.39 -38.61
CA PHE A 407 -7.42 -33.65 -39.10
C PHE A 407 -8.23 -34.47 -38.07
N VAL A 408 -8.43 -33.97 -36.85
CA VAL A 408 -9.37 -34.54 -35.88
C VAL A 408 -10.79 -34.07 -36.21
N ARG A 409 -11.64 -34.98 -36.70
CA ARG A 409 -12.97 -34.63 -37.26
C ARG A 409 -14.15 -34.78 -36.29
N SER A 410 -13.93 -35.42 -35.15
CA SER A 410 -14.95 -35.60 -34.12
C SER A 410 -14.31 -35.68 -32.74
N THR A 411 -15.04 -35.24 -31.72
CA THR A 411 -14.74 -35.51 -30.32
C THR A 411 -14.97 -37.00 -30.00
N PRO A 412 -14.49 -37.49 -28.84
CA PRO A 412 -14.70 -38.87 -28.46
C PRO A 412 -16.20 -39.24 -28.38
N ASP A 413 -16.58 -40.41 -28.90
CA ASP A 413 -17.96 -40.91 -28.89
C ASP A 413 -18.17 -42.03 -27.85
N GLY A 414 -17.08 -42.52 -27.25
CA GLY A 414 -17.06 -43.55 -26.22
C GLY A 414 -16.96 -44.97 -26.77
N THR A 415 -16.75 -45.14 -28.08
CA THR A 415 -16.42 -46.43 -28.69
C THR A 415 -14.93 -46.74 -28.64
N GLU A 416 -14.08 -45.76 -28.30
CA GLU A 416 -12.63 -45.89 -28.27
C GLU A 416 -12.19 -46.97 -27.28
N ASN A 417 -11.29 -47.86 -27.72
CA ASN A 417 -10.81 -48.97 -26.92
C ASN A 417 -9.46 -49.47 -27.43
N GLY A 418 -8.49 -49.61 -26.52
CA GLY A 418 -7.14 -50.09 -26.86
C GLY A 418 -6.09 -49.68 -25.84
N ASP A 419 -4.85 -50.08 -26.12
CA ASP A 419 -3.66 -49.67 -25.37
C ASP A 419 -2.80 -48.81 -26.31
N PHE A 420 -2.52 -47.58 -25.89
CA PHE A 420 -1.87 -46.56 -26.72
C PHE A 420 -0.67 -45.97 -25.99
N LEU A 421 0.40 -45.69 -26.74
CA LEU A 421 1.45 -44.81 -26.27
C LEU A 421 1.09 -43.36 -26.60
N ALA A 422 1.49 -42.44 -25.72
CA ALA A 422 1.45 -41.03 -26.02
C ALA A 422 2.77 -40.34 -25.64
N LEU A 423 3.19 -39.39 -26.45
CA LEU A 423 4.32 -38.51 -26.17
C LEU A 423 3.79 -37.11 -25.92
N ASP A 424 4.31 -36.41 -24.91
CA ASP A 424 3.94 -35.04 -24.59
C ASP A 424 5.20 -34.17 -24.57
N LEU A 425 5.40 -33.42 -25.65
CA LEU A 425 6.52 -32.52 -25.86
C LEU A 425 6.02 -31.09 -26.11
N GLY A 426 6.16 -30.24 -25.11
CA GLY A 426 5.79 -28.81 -25.25
C GLY A 426 6.56 -27.82 -24.37
N GLY A 427 7.47 -28.31 -23.53
CA GLY A 427 8.31 -27.53 -22.63
C GLY A 427 9.52 -28.35 -22.17
N THR A 428 10.14 -27.99 -21.05
CA THR A 428 11.34 -28.69 -20.52
C THR A 428 11.07 -30.08 -19.97
N ASN A 429 9.81 -30.39 -19.64
CA ASN A 429 9.38 -31.69 -19.16
C ASN A 429 8.73 -32.46 -20.31
N PHE A 430 9.46 -33.44 -20.84
CA PHE A 430 8.95 -34.39 -21.80
C PHE A 430 8.29 -35.56 -21.08
N ARG A 431 7.17 -36.07 -21.57
CA ARG A 431 6.51 -37.24 -20.96
C ARG A 431 6.27 -38.34 -21.98
N VAL A 432 6.49 -39.57 -21.54
CA VAL A 432 6.06 -40.77 -22.25
C VAL A 432 4.97 -41.42 -21.43
N LEU A 433 3.85 -41.77 -22.07
CA LEU A 433 2.66 -42.29 -21.42
C LEU A 433 2.21 -43.61 -22.06
N LEU A 434 1.66 -44.50 -21.23
CA LEU A 434 0.82 -45.62 -21.65
C LEU A 434 -0.61 -45.33 -21.19
N VAL A 435 -1.54 -45.30 -22.15
CA VAL A 435 -2.96 -45.04 -21.92
C VAL A 435 -3.76 -46.27 -22.32
N LYS A 436 -4.46 -46.88 -21.38
CA LYS A 436 -5.35 -48.02 -21.61
C LYS A 436 -6.79 -47.55 -21.53
N ILE A 437 -7.47 -47.58 -22.67
CA ILE A 437 -8.88 -47.17 -22.80
C ILE A 437 -9.71 -48.44 -22.93
N ARG A 438 -10.78 -48.56 -22.14
CA ARG A 438 -11.75 -49.65 -22.25
C ARG A 438 -13.15 -49.09 -22.47
N SER A 439 -13.79 -49.51 -23.56
CA SER A 439 -15.19 -49.22 -23.85
C SER A 439 -16.12 -50.30 -23.28
N GLY A 440 -17.41 -49.97 -23.09
CA GLY A 440 -18.41 -50.89 -22.55
C GLY A 440 -19.32 -50.27 -21.49
N LYS A 441 -19.97 -51.10 -20.65
CA LYS A 441 -20.92 -50.64 -19.61
C LYS A 441 -20.28 -49.72 -18.55
N ARG A 442 -18.97 -49.82 -18.35
CA ARG A 442 -18.17 -48.91 -17.53
C ARG A 442 -16.98 -48.47 -18.36
N ARG A 443 -16.96 -47.19 -18.73
CA ARG A 443 -15.81 -46.55 -19.37
C ARG A 443 -14.70 -46.41 -18.33
N THR A 444 -13.49 -46.85 -18.65
CA THR A 444 -12.32 -46.70 -17.78
C THR A 444 -11.10 -46.30 -18.59
N VAL A 445 -10.34 -45.36 -18.05
CA VAL A 445 -9.04 -44.93 -18.58
C VAL A 445 -7.99 -45.14 -17.49
N GLU A 446 -6.97 -45.94 -17.80
CA GLU A 446 -5.81 -46.15 -16.93
C GLU A 446 -4.58 -45.53 -17.60
N MET A 447 -3.85 -44.69 -16.86
CA MET A 447 -2.68 -43.97 -17.37
C MET A 447 -1.45 -44.24 -16.53
N HIS A 448 -0.35 -44.58 -17.19
CA HIS A 448 0.99 -44.63 -16.61
C HIS A 448 1.87 -43.63 -17.36
N ASN A 449 2.71 -42.88 -16.67
CA ASN A 449 3.61 -41.93 -17.31
C ASN A 449 4.96 -41.87 -16.60
N LYS A 450 5.97 -41.40 -17.34
CA LYS A 450 7.28 -41.04 -16.80
C LYS A 450 7.73 -39.71 -17.41
N ILE A 451 8.26 -38.84 -16.56
CA ILE A 451 8.76 -37.52 -16.95
C ILE A 451 10.26 -37.63 -17.19
N TYR A 452 10.70 -37.02 -18.29
CA TYR A 452 12.09 -36.91 -18.70
C TYR A 452 12.44 -35.44 -18.89
N ALA A 453 13.63 -35.06 -18.41
CA ALA A 453 14.17 -33.75 -18.70
C ALA A 453 14.78 -33.76 -20.11
N ILE A 454 14.60 -32.66 -20.85
CA ILE A 454 15.37 -32.38 -22.06
C ILE A 454 16.43 -31.33 -21.70
N PRO A 455 17.73 -31.68 -21.74
CA PRO A 455 18.80 -30.71 -21.50
C PRO A 455 18.72 -29.53 -22.48
N ILE A 456 19.11 -28.34 -22.03
CA ILE A 456 19.06 -27.13 -22.88
C ILE A 456 19.95 -27.28 -24.11
N GLU A 457 21.05 -28.01 -23.98
CA GLU A 457 21.99 -28.32 -25.06
C GLU A 457 21.34 -29.17 -26.14
N VAL A 458 20.38 -30.03 -25.78
CA VAL A 458 19.59 -30.85 -26.71
C VAL A 458 18.45 -30.03 -27.30
N MET A 459 17.77 -29.20 -26.51
CA MET A 459 16.70 -28.30 -26.99
C MET A 459 17.18 -27.30 -28.06
N GLN A 460 18.48 -26.97 -28.03
CA GLN A 460 19.14 -26.02 -28.94
C GLN A 460 20.24 -26.68 -29.79
N GLY A 461 20.31 -28.01 -29.79
CA GLY A 461 21.28 -28.79 -30.54
C GLY A 461 20.82 -29.08 -31.97
N THR A 462 21.07 -30.28 -32.47
CA THR A 462 20.54 -30.72 -33.78
C THR A 462 19.20 -31.44 -33.63
N GLY A 463 18.41 -31.49 -34.71
CA GLY A 463 17.20 -32.30 -34.77
C GLY A 463 17.48 -33.77 -34.48
N GLU A 464 18.56 -34.31 -35.04
CA GLU A 464 18.99 -35.68 -34.78
C GLU A 464 19.19 -35.94 -33.28
N GLU A 465 19.93 -35.08 -32.58
CA GLU A 465 20.17 -35.19 -31.13
C GLU A 465 18.86 -35.12 -30.32
N LEU A 466 17.95 -34.22 -30.70
CA LEU A 466 16.65 -34.07 -30.04
C LEU A 466 15.79 -35.32 -30.18
N PHE A 467 15.63 -35.83 -31.40
CA PHE A 467 14.79 -37.00 -31.65
C PHE A 467 15.45 -38.29 -31.15
N ASP A 468 16.77 -38.41 -31.16
CA ASP A 468 17.49 -39.52 -30.53
C ASP A 468 17.27 -39.54 -29.01
N HIS A 469 17.28 -38.37 -28.35
CA HIS A 469 16.95 -38.26 -26.92
C HIS A 469 15.50 -38.65 -26.63
N ILE A 470 14.56 -38.23 -27.47
CA ILE A 470 13.14 -38.63 -27.36
C ILE A 470 13.01 -40.16 -27.47
N VAL A 471 13.65 -40.77 -28.47
CA VAL A 471 13.63 -42.21 -28.70
C VAL A 471 14.29 -42.99 -27.56
N TYR A 472 15.38 -42.47 -26.99
CA TYR A 472 15.97 -43.01 -25.77
C TYR A 472 14.97 -43.02 -24.60
N CYS A 473 14.25 -41.91 -24.38
CA CYS A 473 13.24 -41.82 -23.31
C CYS A 473 12.07 -42.80 -23.52
N ILE A 474 11.67 -43.02 -24.77
CA ILE A 474 10.67 -44.03 -25.15
C ILE A 474 11.18 -45.43 -24.82
N SER A 475 12.42 -45.75 -25.21
CA SER A 475 13.06 -47.03 -24.94
C SER A 475 13.07 -47.36 -23.44
N ASP A 476 13.51 -46.40 -22.63
CA ASP A 476 13.56 -46.53 -21.16
C ASP A 476 12.17 -46.68 -20.54
N PHE A 477 11.16 -46.00 -21.09
CA PHE A 477 9.77 -46.15 -20.63
C PHE A 477 9.21 -47.54 -20.97
N LEU A 478 9.50 -48.06 -22.17
CA LEU A 478 9.06 -49.39 -22.59
C LEU A 478 9.72 -50.50 -21.76
N ASP A 479 10.99 -50.34 -21.38
CA ASP A 479 11.66 -51.22 -20.41
C ASP A 479 10.98 -51.17 -19.04
N TYR A 480 10.72 -49.94 -18.54
CA TYR A 480 10.06 -49.72 -17.27
C TYR A 480 8.66 -50.37 -17.20
N MET A 481 7.92 -50.35 -18.30
CA MET A 481 6.59 -50.97 -18.39
C MET A 481 6.63 -52.47 -18.75
N GLY A 482 7.80 -53.02 -19.09
CA GLY A 482 7.96 -54.42 -19.50
C GLY A 482 7.34 -54.74 -20.86
N MET A 483 7.39 -53.79 -21.80
CA MET A 483 6.62 -53.82 -23.05
C MET A 483 7.44 -53.63 -24.33
N LYS A 484 8.77 -53.74 -24.29
CA LYS A 484 9.65 -53.53 -25.46
C LYS A 484 9.32 -54.37 -26.70
N SER A 485 8.73 -55.55 -26.54
CA SER A 485 8.39 -56.44 -27.67
C SER A 485 7.02 -56.15 -28.30
N ALA A 486 6.24 -55.21 -27.78
CA ALA A 486 4.91 -54.89 -28.29
C ALA A 486 4.97 -53.74 -29.30
N ARG A 487 4.42 -53.95 -30.49
CA ARG A 487 4.19 -52.86 -31.47
C ARG A 487 2.89 -52.15 -31.11
N LEU A 488 2.99 -50.95 -30.57
CA LEU A 488 1.85 -50.18 -30.07
C LEU A 488 1.58 -48.94 -30.94
N PRO A 489 0.31 -48.55 -31.09
CA PRO A 489 -0.05 -47.27 -31.69
C PRO A 489 0.40 -46.12 -30.77
N LEU A 490 0.99 -45.08 -31.36
CA LEU A 490 1.54 -43.92 -30.68
C LEU A 490 0.89 -42.64 -31.20
N GLY A 491 0.37 -41.83 -30.27
CA GLY A 491 0.01 -40.43 -30.50
C GLY A 491 1.13 -39.49 -30.05
N PHE A 492 1.57 -38.60 -30.91
CA PHE A 492 2.61 -37.62 -30.60
C PHE A 492 1.97 -36.26 -30.33
N THR A 493 1.83 -35.88 -29.06
CA THR A 493 1.53 -34.50 -28.68
C THR A 493 2.77 -33.63 -28.83
N PHE A 494 2.80 -32.83 -29.89
CA PHE A 494 3.89 -31.93 -30.25
C PHE A 494 3.36 -30.49 -30.24
N SER A 495 3.64 -29.76 -29.16
CA SER A 495 3.05 -28.44 -28.89
C SER A 495 3.72 -27.30 -29.65
N PHE A 496 3.96 -27.46 -30.95
CA PHE A 496 4.53 -26.42 -31.79
C PHE A 496 3.68 -26.24 -33.06
N PRO A 497 3.77 -25.09 -33.73
CA PRO A 497 3.05 -24.85 -34.96
C PRO A 497 3.47 -25.87 -36.04
N CYS A 498 2.55 -26.75 -36.44
CA CYS A 498 2.79 -27.73 -37.51
C CYS A 498 1.77 -27.56 -38.64
N HIS A 499 2.26 -27.52 -39.87
CA HIS A 499 1.42 -27.67 -41.04
C HIS A 499 1.16 -29.16 -41.27
N GLN A 500 -0.05 -29.61 -40.93
CA GLN A 500 -0.47 -30.99 -41.11
C GLN A 500 -1.03 -31.20 -42.52
N THR A 501 -0.67 -32.31 -43.15
CA THR A 501 -1.26 -32.78 -44.41
C THR A 501 -2.14 -34.03 -44.21
N SER A 502 -1.88 -34.76 -43.12
CA SER A 502 -2.70 -35.85 -42.60
C SER A 502 -2.64 -35.87 -41.07
N LEU A 503 -3.35 -36.81 -40.44
CA LEU A 503 -3.29 -36.97 -38.99
C LEU A 503 -1.89 -37.41 -38.51
N ASP A 504 -1.14 -38.14 -39.33
CA ASP A 504 0.17 -38.73 -39.02
C ASP A 504 1.36 -38.06 -39.74
N ALA A 505 1.16 -36.87 -40.32
CA ALA A 505 2.22 -36.10 -40.98
C ALA A 505 2.09 -34.62 -40.62
N GLY A 506 3.20 -34.01 -40.19
CA GLY A 506 3.20 -32.63 -39.71
C GLY A 506 4.54 -31.95 -39.87
N THR A 507 4.60 -30.97 -40.76
CA THR A 507 5.81 -30.17 -40.99
C THR A 507 5.91 -29.07 -39.95
N LEU A 508 7.00 -29.02 -39.18
CA LEU A 508 7.23 -27.94 -38.22
C LEU A 508 7.36 -26.60 -38.97
N VAL A 509 6.54 -25.61 -38.61
CA VAL A 509 6.57 -24.28 -39.24
C VAL A 509 7.70 -23.43 -38.66
N ASN A 510 7.73 -23.30 -37.34
CA ASN A 510 8.77 -22.59 -36.62
C ASN A 510 8.79 -23.00 -35.15
N TRP A 511 9.96 -22.93 -34.52
CA TRP A 511 10.09 -23.16 -33.10
C TRP A 511 9.49 -22.02 -32.27
N THR A 512 9.05 -22.38 -31.06
CA THR A 512 8.57 -21.45 -30.02
C THR A 512 9.10 -21.91 -28.65
N LYS A 513 8.80 -21.16 -27.57
CA LYS A 513 9.02 -21.59 -26.17
C LYS A 513 10.47 -22.01 -25.82
N GLY A 514 11.46 -21.45 -26.51
CA GLY A 514 12.89 -21.64 -26.23
C GLY A 514 13.57 -22.82 -26.92
N PHE A 515 12.85 -23.63 -27.70
CA PHE A 515 13.43 -24.63 -28.59
C PHE A 515 14.09 -23.96 -29.81
N LYS A 516 15.21 -24.52 -30.28
CA LYS A 516 15.95 -24.04 -31.48
C LYS A 516 16.74 -25.16 -32.17
N ALA A 517 16.32 -26.42 -32.04
CA ALA A 517 17.04 -27.52 -32.67
C ALA A 517 17.11 -27.33 -34.20
N THR A 518 18.31 -27.46 -34.78
CA THR A 518 18.51 -27.27 -36.23
C THR A 518 17.90 -28.42 -37.01
N ASP A 519 17.66 -28.22 -38.31
CA ASP A 519 17.20 -29.29 -39.22
C ASP A 519 15.86 -29.91 -38.81
N CYS A 520 15.02 -29.12 -38.12
CA CYS A 520 13.64 -29.49 -37.75
C CYS A 520 12.60 -28.61 -38.46
N GLU A 521 12.82 -27.29 -38.55
CA GLU A 521 11.88 -26.38 -39.22
C GLU A 521 11.83 -26.68 -40.72
N GLY A 522 10.63 -26.86 -41.25
CA GLY A 522 10.41 -27.31 -42.63
C GLY A 522 10.41 -28.82 -42.84
N GLU A 523 10.74 -29.62 -41.80
CA GLU A 523 10.76 -31.07 -41.86
C GLU A 523 9.53 -31.70 -41.19
N ASP A 524 9.15 -32.91 -41.62
CA ASP A 524 8.07 -33.68 -40.99
C ASP A 524 8.57 -34.32 -39.69
N VAL A 525 8.03 -33.86 -38.56
CA VAL A 525 8.47 -34.32 -37.24
C VAL A 525 8.10 -35.77 -36.95
N VAL A 526 7.11 -36.33 -37.66
CA VAL A 526 6.79 -37.75 -37.56
C VAL A 526 7.85 -38.58 -38.28
N GLU A 527 8.35 -38.12 -39.43
CA GLU A 527 9.48 -38.77 -40.11
C GLU A 527 10.76 -38.66 -39.29
N LEU A 528 11.06 -37.50 -38.70
CA LEU A 528 12.21 -37.35 -37.80
C LEU A 528 12.15 -38.35 -36.61
N LEU A 529 10.96 -38.55 -36.03
CA LEU A 529 10.77 -39.57 -34.99
C LEU A 529 10.93 -40.99 -35.54
N ARG A 530 10.34 -41.31 -36.70
CA ARG A 530 10.44 -42.62 -37.36
C ARG A 530 11.90 -42.95 -37.67
N GLU A 531 12.69 -41.98 -38.12
CA GLU A 531 14.12 -42.13 -38.37
C GLU A 531 14.90 -42.38 -37.08
N GLY A 532 14.62 -41.64 -36.00
CA GLY A 532 15.23 -41.90 -34.69
C GLY A 532 14.95 -43.31 -34.17
N ILE A 533 13.70 -43.79 -34.31
CA ILE A 533 13.33 -45.17 -33.95
C ILE A 533 14.10 -46.18 -34.80
N LYS A 534 14.20 -45.95 -36.12
CA LYS A 534 14.99 -46.81 -37.02
C LYS A 534 16.47 -46.83 -36.65
N ARG A 535 17.09 -45.70 -36.32
CA ARG A 535 18.50 -45.62 -35.89
C ARG A 535 18.76 -46.44 -34.62
N LYS A 536 17.78 -46.51 -33.72
CA LYS A 536 17.90 -47.22 -32.44
C LYS A 536 17.87 -48.74 -32.58
N GLU A 537 17.13 -49.28 -33.55
CA GLU A 537 16.97 -50.73 -33.84
C GLU A 537 16.58 -51.62 -32.63
N GLU A 538 16.01 -51.06 -31.56
CA GLU A 538 15.64 -51.82 -30.35
C GLU A 538 14.15 -52.18 -30.25
N PHE A 539 13.27 -51.39 -30.86
CA PHE A 539 11.82 -51.54 -30.79
C PHE A 539 11.16 -50.94 -32.04
N ASP A 540 9.88 -51.25 -32.25
CA ASP A 540 9.10 -50.73 -33.39
C ASP A 540 7.76 -50.16 -32.88
N LEU A 541 7.35 -49.01 -33.42
CA LEU A 541 6.13 -48.29 -33.02
C LEU A 541 5.34 -47.85 -34.24
N ASP A 542 4.03 -47.79 -34.08
CA ASP A 542 3.12 -47.30 -35.10
C ASP A 542 2.71 -45.86 -34.76
N VAL A 543 3.39 -44.86 -35.32
CA VAL A 543 3.04 -43.44 -35.10
C VAL A 543 1.82 -43.11 -35.94
N VAL A 544 0.66 -43.03 -35.29
CA VAL A 544 -0.66 -42.91 -35.93
C VAL A 544 -1.20 -41.48 -35.94
N ALA A 545 -0.65 -40.60 -35.11
CA ALA A 545 -1.10 -39.22 -35.02
C ALA A 545 -0.02 -38.29 -34.50
N ILE A 546 0.02 -37.06 -35.03
CA ILE A 546 0.62 -35.89 -34.41
C ILE A 546 -0.50 -34.92 -34.00
N VAL A 547 -0.41 -34.39 -32.78
CA VAL A 547 -1.48 -33.61 -32.14
C VAL A 547 -0.87 -32.41 -31.43
N ASN A 548 -1.53 -31.26 -31.47
CA ASN A 548 -1.16 -30.11 -30.63
C ASN A 548 -1.72 -30.28 -29.20
N ASP A 549 -1.04 -29.76 -28.17
CA ASP A 549 -1.49 -29.89 -26.78
C ASP A 549 -2.88 -29.30 -26.51
N THR A 550 -3.25 -28.21 -27.19
CA THR A 550 -4.60 -27.65 -27.12
C THR A 550 -5.65 -28.67 -27.55
N VAL A 551 -5.40 -29.38 -28.65
CA VAL A 551 -6.28 -30.40 -29.21
C VAL A 551 -6.34 -31.61 -28.29
N GLY A 552 -5.19 -32.09 -27.81
CA GLY A 552 -5.14 -33.19 -26.83
C GLY A 552 -5.89 -32.86 -25.54
N THR A 553 -5.79 -31.62 -25.07
CA THR A 553 -6.51 -31.12 -23.89
C THR A 553 -8.01 -31.06 -24.14
N MET A 554 -8.45 -30.54 -25.30
CA MET A 554 -9.86 -30.54 -25.68
C MET A 554 -10.42 -31.96 -25.73
N MET A 555 -9.71 -32.89 -26.38
CA MET A 555 -10.14 -34.28 -26.52
C MET A 555 -10.22 -35.01 -25.17
N THR A 556 -9.28 -34.72 -24.26
CA THR A 556 -9.29 -35.25 -22.89
C THR A 556 -10.54 -34.79 -22.13
N CYS A 557 -10.88 -33.50 -22.20
CA CYS A 557 -12.08 -32.96 -21.57
C CYS A 557 -13.37 -33.49 -22.23
N ALA A 558 -13.39 -33.57 -23.57
CA ALA A 558 -14.53 -34.04 -24.34
C ALA A 558 -14.87 -35.52 -24.11
N TYR A 559 -13.91 -36.32 -23.64
CA TYR A 559 -14.14 -37.70 -23.24
C TYR A 559 -15.14 -37.83 -22.08
N GLU A 560 -15.11 -36.89 -21.13
CA GLU A 560 -16.01 -36.87 -19.98
C GLU A 560 -17.20 -35.93 -20.19
N GLU A 561 -16.99 -34.80 -20.87
CA GLU A 561 -17.98 -33.75 -21.07
C GLU A 561 -18.27 -33.54 -22.57
N PRO A 562 -19.38 -34.10 -23.11
CA PRO A 562 -19.70 -34.03 -24.54
C PRO A 562 -19.90 -32.62 -25.09
N THR A 563 -20.10 -31.61 -24.24
CA THR A 563 -20.22 -30.21 -24.65
C THR A 563 -18.87 -29.50 -24.85
N CYS A 564 -17.75 -30.17 -24.55
CA CYS A 564 -16.42 -29.59 -24.70
C CYS A 564 -15.98 -29.58 -26.17
N GLU A 565 -15.94 -28.39 -26.77
CA GLU A 565 -15.53 -28.18 -28.16
C GLU A 565 -14.42 -27.14 -28.31
N VAL A 566 -13.78 -26.78 -27.19
CA VAL A 566 -12.70 -25.77 -27.12
C VAL A 566 -11.61 -26.28 -26.18
N GLY A 567 -10.36 -26.23 -26.65
CA GLY A 567 -9.16 -26.46 -25.85
C GLY A 567 -8.44 -25.15 -25.58
N LEU A 568 -7.90 -24.98 -24.38
CA LEU A 568 -7.14 -23.80 -23.98
C LEU A 568 -5.91 -24.21 -23.19
N ILE A 569 -4.74 -23.68 -23.57
CA ILE A 569 -3.50 -23.78 -22.83
C ILE A 569 -3.11 -22.39 -22.34
N ALA A 570 -2.87 -22.28 -21.03
CA ALA A 570 -2.32 -21.09 -20.38
C ALA A 570 -1.21 -21.52 -19.42
N GLY A 571 0.02 -21.58 -19.94
CA GLY A 571 1.20 -22.08 -19.22
C GLY A 571 2.44 -21.30 -19.62
N THR A 572 3.51 -22.00 -20.01
CA THR A 572 4.72 -21.37 -20.57
C THR A 572 4.37 -20.55 -21.82
N GLY A 573 3.53 -21.10 -22.69
CA GLY A 573 2.89 -20.39 -23.80
C GLY A 573 1.39 -20.24 -23.59
N SER A 574 0.70 -19.70 -24.59
CA SER A 574 -0.75 -19.58 -24.63
C SER A 574 -1.27 -19.94 -26.01
N ASN A 575 -2.20 -20.90 -26.10
CA ASN A 575 -2.84 -21.29 -27.35
C ASN A 575 -4.27 -21.80 -27.13
N ALA A 576 -5.07 -21.85 -28.19
CA ALA A 576 -6.40 -22.45 -28.18
C ALA A 576 -6.71 -23.23 -29.46
N CYS A 577 -7.64 -24.17 -29.35
CA CYS A 577 -8.25 -24.87 -30.46
C CYS A 577 -9.76 -24.94 -30.29
N TYR A 578 -10.49 -25.18 -31.38
CA TYR A 578 -11.93 -25.45 -31.29
C TYR A 578 -12.44 -26.28 -32.48
N MET A 579 -13.63 -26.86 -32.36
CA MET A 579 -14.31 -27.55 -33.47
C MET A 579 -14.93 -26.52 -34.44
N GLU A 580 -14.45 -26.49 -35.68
CA GLU A 580 -14.96 -25.65 -36.76
C GLU A 580 -15.74 -26.48 -37.79
N GLU A 581 -16.70 -25.84 -38.46
CA GLU A 581 -17.45 -26.45 -39.56
C GLU A 581 -16.57 -26.59 -40.80
N MET A 582 -16.57 -27.77 -41.45
CA MET A 582 -15.71 -28.05 -42.62
C MET A 582 -15.88 -27.02 -43.74
N ARG A 583 -17.12 -26.58 -44.01
CA ARG A 583 -17.44 -25.53 -45.00
C ARG A 583 -16.73 -24.19 -44.77
N ASN A 584 -16.20 -23.95 -43.57
CA ASN A 584 -15.47 -22.72 -43.24
C ASN A 584 -13.96 -22.88 -43.41
N ILE A 585 -13.44 -24.11 -43.57
CA ILE A 585 -12.00 -24.41 -43.65
C ILE A 585 -11.61 -24.57 -45.13
N GLU A 586 -11.47 -23.45 -45.84
CA GLU A 586 -11.24 -23.45 -47.30
C GLU A 586 -9.90 -24.09 -47.74
N GLY A 587 -8.97 -24.25 -46.79
CA GLY A 587 -7.68 -24.91 -47.02
C GLY A 587 -7.75 -26.43 -47.12
N VAL A 588 -8.86 -27.05 -46.75
CA VAL A 588 -9.06 -28.52 -46.78
C VAL A 588 -10.23 -28.86 -47.69
N GLU A 589 -10.07 -29.86 -48.56
CA GLU A 589 -11.18 -30.29 -49.43
C GLU A 589 -12.33 -30.95 -48.64
N GLY A 590 -13.56 -30.53 -48.94
CA GLY A 590 -14.80 -31.11 -48.45
C GLY A 590 -15.57 -30.20 -47.50
N ASP A 591 -16.91 -30.16 -47.64
CA ASP A 591 -17.77 -29.24 -46.87
C ASP A 591 -18.59 -29.92 -45.76
N GLU A 592 -18.53 -31.26 -45.67
CA GLU A 592 -19.34 -32.05 -44.75
C GLU A 592 -18.62 -32.35 -43.43
N GLY A 593 -19.32 -32.13 -42.31
CA GLY A 593 -18.85 -32.44 -40.97
C GLY A 593 -18.04 -31.30 -40.35
N ARG A 594 -17.17 -31.65 -39.40
CA ARG A 594 -16.39 -30.69 -38.60
C ARG A 594 -14.94 -31.13 -38.52
N MET A 595 -14.07 -30.20 -38.15
CA MET A 595 -12.67 -30.47 -37.85
C MET A 595 -12.18 -29.56 -36.73
N CYS A 596 -11.37 -30.09 -35.82
CA CYS A 596 -10.69 -29.27 -34.84
C CYS A 596 -9.62 -28.42 -35.54
N VAL A 597 -9.58 -27.13 -35.19
CA VAL A 597 -8.61 -26.17 -35.71
C VAL A 597 -7.71 -25.72 -34.58
N ASN A 598 -6.40 -25.85 -34.77
CA ASN A 598 -5.39 -25.26 -33.91
C ASN A 598 -5.17 -23.79 -34.33
N MET A 599 -5.49 -22.84 -33.46
CA MET A 599 -5.48 -21.43 -33.85
C MET A 599 -4.06 -20.88 -34.05
N GLU A 600 -3.10 -21.36 -33.27
CA GLU A 600 -1.80 -20.70 -33.07
C GLU A 600 -1.98 -19.20 -32.74
N TRP A 601 -2.87 -18.93 -31.77
CA TRP A 601 -3.35 -17.57 -31.50
C TRP A 601 -2.28 -16.64 -30.90
N GLY A 602 -1.12 -17.18 -30.54
CA GLY A 602 -0.06 -16.44 -29.86
C GLY A 602 0.51 -15.34 -30.75
N ALA A 603 0.48 -15.56 -32.06
CA ALA A 603 0.87 -14.62 -33.12
C ALA A 603 -0.15 -13.50 -33.37
N PHE A 604 -1.30 -13.51 -32.70
CA PHE A 604 -2.26 -12.40 -32.79
C PHE A 604 -1.57 -11.08 -32.41
N GLY A 605 -1.73 -10.05 -33.26
CA GLY A 605 -1.06 -8.76 -33.07
C GLY A 605 0.31 -8.62 -33.74
N ASP A 606 0.90 -9.68 -34.30
CA ASP A 606 2.19 -9.63 -35.03
C ASP A 606 2.13 -8.72 -36.26
N ASN A 607 0.93 -8.49 -36.81
CA ASN A 607 0.65 -7.54 -37.89
C ASN A 607 0.39 -6.09 -37.40
N GLY A 608 0.57 -5.83 -36.11
CA GLY A 608 0.36 -4.53 -35.48
C GLY A 608 -1.08 -4.23 -35.05
N CYS A 609 -2.03 -5.15 -35.23
CA CYS A 609 -3.43 -4.90 -34.85
C CYS A 609 -3.68 -4.77 -33.32
N LEU A 610 -2.65 -4.96 -32.48
CA LEU A 610 -2.70 -4.75 -31.03
C LEU A 610 -1.77 -3.62 -30.56
N ASP A 611 -1.10 -2.89 -31.47
CA ASP A 611 -0.10 -1.89 -31.09
C ASP A 611 -0.70 -0.69 -30.33
N ASP A 612 -2.02 -0.47 -30.40
CA ASP A 612 -2.74 0.56 -29.65
C ASP A 612 -2.96 0.22 -28.17
N ILE A 613 -2.79 -1.04 -27.76
CA ILE A 613 -2.92 -1.48 -26.37
C ILE A 613 -1.61 -2.00 -25.77
N ARG A 614 -0.57 -2.17 -26.59
CA ARG A 614 0.77 -2.56 -26.11
C ARG A 614 1.42 -1.38 -25.40
N THR A 615 1.97 -1.64 -24.23
CA THR A 615 2.72 -0.64 -23.45
C THR A 615 4.19 -0.62 -23.87
N GLN A 616 4.93 0.39 -23.42
CA GLN A 616 6.39 0.41 -23.58
C GLN A 616 7.08 -0.82 -22.95
N TYR A 617 6.47 -1.44 -21.94
CA TYR A 617 7.00 -2.62 -21.26
C TYR A 617 6.80 -3.88 -22.10
N ASP A 618 5.67 -4.00 -22.78
CA ASP A 618 5.41 -5.09 -23.72
C ASP A 618 6.37 -5.03 -24.92
N CYS A 619 6.63 -3.82 -25.44
CA CYS A 619 7.65 -3.60 -26.47
C CYS A 619 9.05 -3.99 -26.00
N ALA A 620 9.45 -3.58 -24.78
CA ALA A 620 10.74 -3.95 -24.22
C ALA A 620 10.89 -5.48 -24.02
N VAL A 621 9.83 -6.18 -23.62
CA VAL A 621 9.86 -7.65 -23.52
C VAL A 621 9.99 -8.30 -24.90
N ASP A 622 9.29 -7.78 -25.90
CA ASP A 622 9.35 -8.26 -27.29
C ASP A 622 10.75 -8.08 -27.91
N GLU A 623 11.30 -6.87 -27.86
CA GLU A 623 12.64 -6.50 -28.37
C GLU A 623 13.77 -7.36 -27.78
N ASN A 624 13.63 -7.75 -26.50
CA ASN A 624 14.65 -8.55 -25.83
C ASN A 624 14.35 -10.06 -25.88
N SER A 625 13.26 -10.49 -26.50
CA SER A 625 12.90 -11.92 -26.60
C SER A 625 13.73 -12.66 -27.65
N LEU A 626 13.64 -14.00 -27.66
CA LEU A 626 14.32 -14.83 -28.67
C LEU A 626 13.68 -14.72 -30.06
N ASN A 627 12.46 -14.18 -30.14
CA ASN A 627 11.60 -14.13 -31.30
C ASN A 627 10.95 -12.74 -31.40
N GLU A 628 11.78 -11.71 -31.51
CA GLU A 628 11.35 -10.31 -31.66
C GLU A 628 10.32 -10.15 -32.78
N GLY A 629 9.25 -9.38 -32.52
CA GLY A 629 8.18 -9.10 -33.46
C GLY A 629 7.21 -10.25 -33.69
N LYS A 630 7.39 -11.39 -32.99
CA LYS A 630 6.52 -12.56 -33.05
C LYS A 630 5.83 -12.84 -31.72
N GLN A 631 4.73 -13.58 -31.77
CA GLN A 631 4.01 -14.05 -30.58
C GLN A 631 3.57 -12.90 -29.64
N ARG A 632 3.21 -11.74 -30.21
CA ARG A 632 2.94 -10.54 -29.41
C ARG A 632 1.79 -10.72 -28.42
N TYR A 633 0.72 -11.41 -28.79
CA TYR A 633 -0.38 -11.71 -27.87
C TYR A 633 0.03 -12.70 -26.77
N GLU A 634 0.75 -13.76 -27.12
CA GLU A 634 1.26 -14.72 -26.12
C GLU A 634 2.20 -14.07 -25.09
N LYS A 635 3.01 -13.10 -25.52
CA LYS A 635 3.91 -12.31 -24.65
C LYS A 635 3.16 -11.47 -23.61
N MET A 636 1.91 -11.09 -23.87
CA MET A 636 1.08 -10.35 -22.92
C MET A 636 0.26 -11.25 -21.97
N CYS A 637 0.26 -12.57 -22.18
CA CYS A 637 -0.67 -13.47 -21.48
C CYS A 637 -0.03 -14.69 -20.81
N SER A 638 1.12 -15.17 -21.29
CA SER A 638 1.69 -16.45 -20.84
C SER A 638 2.75 -16.29 -19.75
N GLY A 639 2.92 -17.34 -18.95
CA GLY A 639 3.78 -17.36 -17.76
C GLY A 639 5.26 -17.14 -18.06
N MET A 640 5.72 -17.39 -19.29
CA MET A 640 7.09 -17.11 -19.69
C MET A 640 7.42 -15.61 -19.73
N TYR A 641 6.42 -14.74 -19.95
CA TYR A 641 6.64 -13.31 -20.22
C TYR A 641 6.04 -12.36 -19.18
N LEU A 642 4.98 -12.77 -18.47
CA LEU A 642 4.36 -11.93 -17.42
C LEU A 642 5.40 -11.47 -16.38
N GLY A 643 6.30 -12.35 -15.96
CA GLY A 643 7.37 -12.03 -15.04
C GLY A 643 8.36 -11.00 -15.59
N GLU A 644 8.64 -11.02 -16.89
CA GLU A 644 9.51 -10.04 -17.54
C GLU A 644 8.84 -8.68 -17.69
N ILE A 645 7.52 -8.62 -17.92
CA ILE A 645 6.76 -7.36 -17.91
C ILE A 645 6.87 -6.71 -16.52
N VAL A 646 6.57 -7.49 -15.47
CA VAL A 646 6.70 -7.05 -14.07
C VAL A 646 8.13 -6.58 -13.77
N ARG A 647 9.15 -7.36 -14.15
CA ARG A 647 10.56 -6.99 -13.95
C ARG A 647 10.91 -5.65 -14.59
N ASN A 648 10.47 -5.41 -15.83
CA ASN A 648 10.74 -4.15 -16.53
C ASN A 648 10.05 -2.96 -15.87
N ILE A 649 8.80 -3.11 -15.41
CA ILE A 649 8.09 -2.09 -14.64
C ILE A 649 8.85 -1.80 -13.33
N LEU A 650 9.25 -2.82 -12.58
CA LEU A 650 10.00 -2.66 -11.34
C LEU A 650 11.33 -1.95 -11.56
N ILE A 651 12.03 -2.23 -12.67
CA ILE A 651 13.25 -1.51 -13.06
C ILE A 651 12.96 -0.03 -13.31
N ASP A 652 11.91 0.31 -14.06
CA ASP A 652 11.52 1.71 -14.31
C ASP A 652 11.19 2.44 -12.99
N LEU A 653 10.32 1.86 -12.16
CA LEU A 653 9.93 2.44 -10.88
C LEU A 653 11.14 2.58 -9.93
N THR A 654 12.10 1.66 -9.99
CA THR A 654 13.36 1.77 -9.24
C THR A 654 14.24 2.89 -9.79
N ARG A 655 14.40 3.03 -11.11
CA ARG A 655 15.15 4.14 -11.74
C ARG A 655 14.58 5.50 -11.35
N ARG A 656 13.26 5.60 -11.24
CA ARG A 656 12.54 6.80 -10.82
C ARG A 656 12.62 7.06 -9.31
N GLY A 657 13.27 6.17 -8.56
CA GLY A 657 13.48 6.29 -7.11
C GLY A 657 12.28 5.89 -6.26
N PHE A 658 11.27 5.24 -6.85
CA PHE A 658 10.02 4.90 -6.17
C PHE A 658 10.09 3.59 -5.39
N LEU A 659 10.92 2.66 -5.85
CA LEU A 659 11.11 1.34 -5.22
C LEU A 659 12.58 1.11 -4.86
N PHE A 660 12.78 0.21 -3.90
CA PHE A 660 14.09 -0.34 -3.51
C PHE A 660 15.18 0.72 -3.26
N ARG A 661 14.80 1.88 -2.72
CA ARG A 661 15.70 3.02 -2.45
C ARG A 661 16.45 3.52 -3.70
N GLY A 662 15.88 3.30 -4.89
CA GLY A 662 16.49 3.64 -6.17
C GLY A 662 17.61 2.69 -6.61
N GLN A 663 17.82 1.55 -5.94
CA GLN A 663 18.92 0.63 -6.21
C GLN A 663 18.46 -0.54 -7.08
N ILE A 664 18.92 -0.57 -8.33
CA ILE A 664 18.70 -1.70 -9.23
C ILE A 664 19.74 -2.78 -8.92
N SER A 665 19.32 -3.83 -8.21
CA SER A 665 20.19 -4.97 -7.89
C SER A 665 20.48 -5.84 -9.12
N GLU A 666 21.57 -6.61 -9.08
CA GLU A 666 21.87 -7.62 -10.12
C GLU A 666 20.76 -8.67 -10.22
N THR A 667 20.13 -9.03 -9.10
CA THR A 667 18.96 -9.90 -9.06
C THR A 667 17.80 -9.32 -9.86
N LEU A 668 17.50 -8.02 -9.71
CA LEU A 668 16.42 -7.37 -10.48
C LEU A 668 16.75 -7.26 -11.98
N LYS A 669 18.04 -7.24 -12.34
CA LYS A 669 18.48 -7.30 -13.75
C LYS A 669 18.41 -8.71 -14.34
N THR A 670 18.32 -9.75 -13.49
CA THR A 670 18.31 -11.15 -13.92
C THR A 670 16.96 -11.47 -14.57
N ARG A 671 16.99 -11.87 -15.85
CA ARG A 671 15.79 -12.25 -16.60
C ARG A 671 15.20 -13.55 -16.08
N GLY A 672 13.88 -13.67 -16.08
CA GLY A 672 13.17 -14.86 -15.61
C GLY A 672 13.10 -15.01 -14.08
N ILE A 673 13.57 -14.00 -13.31
CA ILE A 673 13.56 -14.06 -11.83
C ILE A 673 12.14 -14.14 -11.25
N PHE A 674 11.14 -13.64 -11.97
CA PHE A 674 9.73 -13.71 -11.59
C PHE A 674 9.03 -14.87 -12.33
N GLU A 675 9.37 -16.10 -11.96
CA GLU A 675 8.66 -17.27 -12.46
C GLU A 675 7.17 -17.26 -12.08
N THR A 676 6.32 -17.94 -12.87
CA THR A 676 4.86 -18.05 -12.62
C THR A 676 4.53 -18.44 -11.18
N LYS A 677 5.34 -19.31 -10.56
CA LYS A 677 5.19 -19.72 -9.17
C LYS A 677 5.28 -18.54 -8.20
N PHE A 678 6.24 -17.65 -8.39
CA PHE A 678 6.45 -16.50 -7.51
C PHE A 678 5.38 -15.44 -7.70
N LEU A 679 4.99 -15.16 -8.95
CA LEU A 679 3.86 -14.25 -9.22
C LEU A 679 2.58 -14.74 -8.53
N SER A 680 2.28 -16.03 -8.67
CA SER A 680 1.12 -16.68 -8.02
C SER A 680 1.19 -16.67 -6.50
N GLN A 681 2.38 -16.59 -5.91
CA GLN A 681 2.56 -16.51 -4.45
C GLN A 681 2.38 -15.09 -3.93
N ILE A 682 2.82 -14.08 -4.69
CA ILE A 682 2.73 -12.67 -4.30
C ILE A 682 1.28 -12.17 -4.30
N GLU A 683 0.43 -12.71 -5.18
CA GLU A 683 -0.98 -12.32 -5.30
C GLU A 683 -1.95 -13.06 -4.35
N ARG A 684 -1.45 -14.03 -3.58
CA ARG A 684 -2.23 -14.74 -2.56
C ARG A 684 -2.23 -14.00 -1.24
#